data_AF-A0A8C9ASU6-F1
#
_entry.id   AF-A0A8C9ASU6-F1
#
_cell.length_a   1.000
_cell.length_b   1.000
_cell.length_c   1.000
_cell.angle_alpha   90.00
_cell.angle_beta   90.00
_cell.angle_gamma   90.00
#
_symmetry.space_group_name_H-M   'P 1'
#
loop_
_entity.id
_entity.type
_entity.pdbx_description
1 polymer ?
#
loop_
_entity_poly.entity_id
_entity_poly.type
_entity_poly.pdbx_seq_one_letter_code
_entity_poly.pdbx_strand_id
1 'polypeptide(L)'
;MDFQGMFCFPLALLAGFVLLVASAPATLEPLGCSNKEQQVTVSHTYKIDVPKSALVQVEADPQSLSDDGASSLALGEAGEEQNIIFRHNIHLQAPQDCELAGSVQNLLARVKKLEEEMAEMKDQCSAQRCCHGAADLSRHCSGHGTFSLDTCSCHCEQGWEGAACEQPACPGACSGHGRCVDGRCLCHEPYVGADCGYPACPENCSGHGVCVRGVCQCHEDFTSEDCSERRCPGDCSGHGFCDTGECYCEEGFTGLDCAQVVAPQGLQLLRSTEDSLLVSWEPSSEVDHYLLSYHPLGKELSGKQIQVPKEQHSYEIPGLLPGTKYIVTLRNVKKEVSSSPQHLLATTDLAVLGTAWVTEETENSLDVEWENPSTEVDYYKLRYGPMTGQEVAEVTVPKSSDPKSRYDITGLQPGTEYKITVVPMRGELEGKPILLNGRTEIDGPTNVVTDRVTEDTATVSWNPVQAAIDKYMVRYTSADGESKETAVHKDQTSTILTGLKPGEAYKVYVWAERGNQGSKKADTKALTDIDSPQNLVTDRVTENTATVSWDLVQAAIDRYVVRYTSADGETKEVPVGKEQSSTVLTGLRPGVEYTVYVWAEKGTRESKKADTKAPTDIDSPQNLVTDRVTENTATVSWDLVQAAIDRYMVRYTSVDGETKEVPVGKEQSSTVLTGLRPGVEYTVSVWAQKGARESKKAHTTAPTDIDSPQNLVTNRVTENMATISWDPVQAAIDRYMVRYTSADGDTKEVPVGKEQSSTVLTGLRPGVEYMVSVWAQKGARESKKADTTAWTEIDPPKNLRPSAVTQSTGGLTWTPPSAEIDGYVLTYQFPDGTVKEMQLGRDHQRFELQGLEQGVTYPVSLVAFKGDRQSRSISTALATAGARFPHPSDCSQVQQNSNAASGLYTIYLHGDASQPLQVYCDMDTDGGGWIVFQRRNTGQLDFFKRWRSYVEGFGDPMKEFWLGLDKLHNLTTGTPTRYEVRVDLQTADESAYAVYDLFQVASSKERYKLTVGKYRGTAGDALTYHNGWKFTTFDRDNDIALSNCALTHHGGWWYKNCHLANPNGRYGETKHSEGVNWEPWKGHEFSIPYVELKIRPHGYSRERVLGRKKRTLGGKTRTF
;
A
#
# COMPACT_ATOMS: atom_id res chain seq x y z
N MET A 1 39.79 4.17 -27.81
CA MET A 1 41.17 3.86 -28.25
C MET A 1 41.06 2.96 -29.46
N ASP A 2 41.81 3.33 -30.49
CA ASP A 2 42.32 2.57 -31.64
C ASP A 2 41.57 1.35 -32.24
N PHE A 3 41.25 1.55 -33.52
CA PHE A 3 41.57 0.70 -34.68
C PHE A 3 40.67 -0.48 -35.14
N GLN A 4 40.16 -0.26 -36.37
CA GLN A 4 40.01 -1.19 -37.51
C GLN A 4 38.93 -2.31 -37.51
N GLY A 5 38.34 -2.47 -38.70
CA GLY A 5 37.36 -3.50 -39.08
C GLY A 5 36.51 -3.02 -40.27
N MET A 6 36.82 -3.45 -41.50
CA MET A 6 36.23 -2.87 -42.73
C MET A 6 34.98 -3.59 -43.24
N PHE A 7 33.98 -2.79 -43.63
CA PHE A 7 33.00 -2.95 -44.72
C PHE A 7 32.18 -4.24 -44.89
N CYS A 8 30.86 -4.04 -44.99
CA CYS A 8 30.01 -4.69 -46.00
C CYS A 8 28.97 -3.69 -46.55
N PHE A 9 28.61 -3.85 -47.83
CA PHE A 9 27.47 -3.23 -48.55
C PHE A 9 26.20 -4.12 -48.35
N PRO A 10 24.99 -3.89 -48.95
CA PRO A 10 24.61 -2.95 -50.03
C PRO A 10 23.24 -2.21 -49.87
N LEU A 11 22.81 -1.54 -50.97
CA LEU A 11 21.43 -1.29 -51.43
C LEU A 11 20.51 -0.24 -50.75
N ALA A 12 20.23 0.86 -51.47
CA ALA A 12 18.87 1.30 -51.87
C ALA A 12 18.87 2.45 -52.91
N LEU A 13 18.05 2.32 -53.97
CA LEU A 13 17.11 3.29 -54.63
C LEU A 13 17.39 4.83 -54.52
N LEU A 14 17.14 5.71 -55.51
CA LEU A 14 16.25 5.67 -56.70
C LEU A 14 16.66 6.73 -57.78
N ALA A 15 15.81 6.98 -58.79
CA ALA A 15 15.97 7.88 -59.97
C ALA A 15 16.18 9.40 -59.64
N GLY A 16 16.59 10.29 -60.56
CA GLY A 16 16.96 10.19 -62.00
C GLY A 16 16.93 11.56 -62.72
N PHE A 17 17.02 11.56 -64.07
CA PHE A 17 16.81 12.68 -65.04
C PHE A 17 17.89 13.78 -65.27
N VAL A 18 18.44 13.80 -66.51
CA VAL A 18 18.63 14.95 -67.45
C VAL A 18 19.74 16.02 -67.24
N LEU A 19 20.71 16.02 -68.20
CA LEU A 19 21.36 17.11 -69.00
C LEU A 19 21.58 18.53 -68.37
N LEU A 20 22.67 19.28 -68.62
CA LEU A 20 23.37 19.61 -69.89
C LEU A 20 24.86 20.06 -69.71
N VAL A 21 25.68 19.85 -70.76
CA VAL A 21 26.78 20.72 -71.30
C VAL A 21 28.13 20.93 -70.57
N ALA A 22 29.18 20.32 -71.17
CA ALA A 22 30.52 20.83 -71.57
C ALA A 22 31.41 21.64 -70.57
N SER A 23 32.73 21.41 -70.50
CA SER A 23 33.70 21.61 -71.62
C SER A 23 34.97 20.73 -71.61
N ALA A 24 35.77 20.82 -72.69
CA ALA A 24 36.98 20.05 -73.03
C ALA A 24 38.29 20.67 -72.43
N PRO A 25 39.55 20.20 -72.68
CA PRO A 25 40.09 19.22 -73.65
C PRO A 25 41.04 18.15 -73.00
N ALA A 26 41.95 17.36 -73.63
CA ALA A 26 42.57 17.39 -74.98
C ALA A 26 43.21 16.03 -75.41
N THR A 27 43.46 15.87 -76.73
CA THR A 27 44.56 15.11 -77.42
C THR A 27 44.87 13.62 -77.11
N LEU A 28 45.38 12.81 -78.05
CA LEU A 28 45.21 12.69 -79.51
C LEU A 28 45.71 11.30 -79.99
N GLU A 29 45.31 10.86 -81.18
CA GLU A 29 45.55 9.54 -81.80
C GLU A 29 46.91 9.47 -82.57
N PRO A 30 47.40 8.29 -83.06
CA PRO A 30 46.85 7.71 -84.31
C PRO A 30 46.83 6.15 -84.44
N LEU A 31 46.13 5.69 -85.48
CA LEU A 31 45.94 4.31 -85.96
C LEU A 31 47.21 3.71 -86.65
N GLY A 32 47.32 2.41 -86.94
CA GLY A 32 46.40 1.27 -86.69
C GLY A 32 46.35 0.28 -87.87
N CYS A 33 45.14 0.06 -88.43
CA CYS A 33 44.78 -0.90 -89.50
C CYS A 33 44.60 -2.38 -89.08
N SER A 34 43.63 -3.04 -89.74
CA SER A 34 43.02 -4.33 -89.36
C SER A 34 42.21 -4.91 -90.52
N ASN A 35 42.13 -6.26 -90.61
CA ASN A 35 41.37 -7.06 -91.59
C ASN A 35 41.85 -6.91 -93.06
N LYS A 36 41.78 -7.93 -93.95
CA LYS A 36 40.83 -9.06 -94.07
C LYS A 36 41.51 -10.34 -94.58
N GLU A 37 40.76 -11.44 -94.52
CA GLU A 37 41.13 -12.77 -95.05
C GLU A 37 41.15 -12.82 -96.58
N GLN A 38 42.06 -13.62 -97.15
CA GLN A 38 41.99 -14.14 -98.52
C GLN A 38 42.59 -15.56 -98.56
N GLN A 39 41.74 -16.58 -98.77
CA GLN A 39 42.20 -17.94 -99.08
C GLN A 39 42.50 -18.05 -100.58
N VAL A 40 43.64 -18.64 -100.93
CA VAL A 40 43.96 -19.02 -102.32
C VAL A 40 43.72 -20.50 -102.50
N THR A 41 42.90 -20.88 -103.49
CA THR A 41 42.66 -22.27 -103.89
C THR A 41 43.22 -22.49 -105.28
N VAL A 42 44.10 -23.50 -105.44
CA VAL A 42 44.63 -23.89 -106.76
C VAL A 42 44.00 -25.23 -107.14
N SER A 43 43.12 -25.20 -108.14
CA SER A 43 42.46 -26.39 -108.68
C SER A 43 43.16 -26.89 -109.93
N HIS A 44 43.61 -28.14 -109.93
CA HIS A 44 44.11 -28.81 -111.14
C HIS A 44 43.07 -29.84 -111.60
N THR A 45 42.72 -29.81 -112.89
CA THR A 45 41.67 -30.65 -113.48
C THR A 45 42.20 -31.30 -114.74
N TYR A 46 42.16 -32.63 -114.80
CA TYR A 46 42.46 -33.40 -116.01
C TYR A 46 41.23 -34.20 -116.44
N LYS A 47 41.00 -34.26 -117.75
CA LYS A 47 39.91 -34.99 -118.40
C LYS A 47 40.51 -36.12 -119.23
N ILE A 48 39.91 -37.31 -119.16
CA ILE A 48 40.21 -38.43 -120.06
C ILE A 48 38.89 -38.83 -120.71
N ASP A 49 38.83 -38.76 -122.05
CA ASP A 49 37.68 -39.19 -122.84
C ASP A 49 37.91 -40.61 -123.38
N VAL A 50 36.96 -41.52 -123.19
CA VAL A 50 36.97 -42.89 -123.75
C VAL A 50 35.58 -43.21 -124.35
N PRO A 51 35.45 -43.87 -125.52
CA PRO A 51 34.21 -43.80 -126.31
C PRO A 51 33.08 -44.78 -125.94
N LYS A 52 31.89 -44.46 -126.46
CA LYS A 52 30.59 -45.14 -126.29
C LYS A 52 30.57 -46.61 -126.74
N SER A 53 30.01 -47.51 -125.91
CA SER A 53 29.17 -48.65 -126.31
C SER A 53 28.38 -49.20 -125.10
N ALA A 54 27.23 -49.89 -125.31
CA ALA A 54 26.37 -50.54 -124.28
C ALA A 54 25.99 -49.64 -123.06
N LEU A 55 24.97 -48.75 -123.06
CA LEU A 55 23.58 -48.75 -123.59
C LEU A 55 22.56 -49.56 -122.72
N VAL A 56 21.42 -48.92 -122.40
CA VAL A 56 20.22 -49.36 -121.62
C VAL A 56 20.43 -49.37 -120.07
N GLN A 57 19.80 -48.56 -119.20
CA GLN A 57 18.38 -48.10 -118.96
C GLN A 57 17.59 -49.05 -118.01
N VAL A 58 17.04 -48.62 -116.85
CA VAL A 58 15.81 -47.80 -116.58
C VAL A 58 14.52 -48.60 -116.92
N GLU A 59 13.37 -48.56 -116.23
CA GLU A 59 12.71 -47.74 -115.18
C GLU A 59 12.46 -48.57 -113.88
N ALA A 60 12.32 -48.06 -112.64
CA ALA A 60 11.44 -47.04 -112.01
C ALA A 60 10.11 -47.57 -111.39
N ASP A 61 9.56 -46.78 -110.47
CA ASP A 61 8.47 -47.06 -109.51
C ASP A 61 7.04 -46.95 -110.11
N PRO A 62 6.01 -47.59 -109.51
CA PRO A 62 4.62 -47.19 -109.71
C PRO A 62 3.85 -46.88 -108.41
N GLN A 63 3.42 -45.62 -108.29
CA GLN A 63 2.51 -45.09 -107.26
C GLN A 63 1.05 -45.57 -107.41
N SER A 64 0.24 -45.40 -106.35
CA SER A 64 -1.21 -45.13 -106.43
C SER A 64 -1.77 -44.64 -105.07
N LEU A 65 -2.83 -43.81 -104.94
CA LEU A 65 -3.46 -42.79 -105.80
C LEU A 65 -4.44 -41.93 -104.93
N SER A 66 -4.99 -40.84 -105.48
CA SER A 66 -6.11 -39.99 -104.96
C SER A 66 -5.86 -39.14 -103.69
N ASP A 67 -6.45 -37.95 -103.52
CA ASP A 67 -6.86 -36.89 -104.47
C ASP A 67 -7.04 -35.54 -103.71
N ASP A 68 -7.10 -34.40 -104.43
CA ASP A 68 -7.42 -33.01 -103.98
C ASP A 68 -6.73 -32.47 -102.68
N GLY A 69 -6.02 -31.33 -102.64
CA GLY A 69 -5.70 -30.31 -103.65
C GLY A 69 -5.32 -28.98 -102.94
N ALA A 70 -4.54 -28.05 -103.50
CA ALA A 70 -3.75 -28.11 -104.74
C ALA A 70 -2.64 -27.01 -104.74
N SER A 71 -1.50 -27.31 -105.37
CA SER A 71 -0.46 -26.39 -105.89
C SER A 71 0.26 -25.42 -104.90
N SER A 72 1.52 -25.01 -105.15
CA SER A 72 2.32 -25.20 -106.36
C SER A 72 3.80 -25.48 -106.06
N LEU A 73 4.31 -26.53 -106.72
CA LEU A 73 5.54 -26.60 -107.52
C LEU A 73 6.75 -25.69 -107.21
N ALA A 74 7.99 -26.11 -107.42
CA ALA A 74 8.67 -27.40 -107.55
C ALA A 74 10.15 -27.09 -107.86
N LEU A 75 11.07 -28.05 -107.72
CA LEU A 75 12.46 -27.86 -108.14
C LEU A 75 12.59 -27.99 -109.67
N GLY A 76 13.12 -26.96 -110.34
CA GLY A 76 13.77 -27.09 -111.66
C GLY A 76 15.30 -27.10 -111.47
N GLU A 77 16.10 -27.59 -112.42
CA GLU A 77 15.74 -28.22 -113.71
C GLU A 77 16.92 -29.12 -114.19
N ALA A 78 16.99 -29.43 -115.48
CA ALA A 78 18.06 -30.23 -116.12
C ALA A 78 19.50 -29.70 -115.84
N GLY A 79 20.57 -30.50 -115.95
CA GLY A 79 20.67 -31.91 -116.35
C GLY A 79 22.10 -32.25 -116.81
N GLU A 80 22.24 -33.33 -117.60
CA GLU A 80 23.45 -33.74 -118.35
C GLU A 80 24.70 -34.24 -117.56
N GLU A 81 25.47 -35.10 -118.25
CA GLU A 81 26.80 -35.66 -117.95
C GLU A 81 27.19 -36.12 -116.52
N GLN A 82 27.27 -37.45 -116.32
CA GLN A 82 28.08 -38.05 -115.25
C GLN A 82 29.60 -37.90 -115.53
N ASN A 83 30.15 -36.71 -115.29
CA ASN A 83 31.59 -36.51 -115.18
C ASN A 83 32.03 -36.67 -113.72
N ILE A 84 32.80 -37.71 -113.38
CA ILE A 84 33.34 -37.89 -112.03
C ILE A 84 34.54 -36.95 -111.83
N ILE A 85 34.29 -35.77 -111.27
CA ILE A 85 35.31 -34.75 -111.01
C ILE A 85 36.11 -35.11 -109.75
N PHE A 86 37.31 -35.67 -109.93
CA PHE A 86 38.28 -35.84 -108.84
C PHE A 86 38.89 -34.50 -108.42
N ARG A 87 38.26 -33.83 -107.45
CA ARG A 87 38.63 -32.49 -106.99
C ARG A 87 39.64 -32.52 -105.83
N HIS A 88 40.93 -32.46 -106.14
CA HIS A 88 41.98 -32.27 -105.14
C HIS A 88 42.01 -30.82 -104.63
N ASN A 89 41.33 -30.55 -103.51
CA ASN A 89 41.42 -29.28 -102.79
C ASN A 89 42.61 -29.31 -101.82
N ILE A 90 43.77 -28.77 -102.21
CA ILE A 90 44.91 -28.59 -101.30
C ILE A 90 44.81 -27.19 -100.66
N HIS A 91 44.50 -27.15 -99.37
CA HIS A 91 44.48 -25.92 -98.59
C HIS A 91 45.86 -25.64 -97.99
N LEU A 92 46.47 -24.51 -98.36
CA LEU A 92 47.73 -24.04 -97.79
C LEU A 92 47.48 -22.79 -96.95
N GLN A 93 47.79 -22.84 -95.65
CA GLN A 93 47.88 -21.66 -94.80
C GLN A 93 49.30 -21.09 -94.87
N ALA A 94 49.44 -19.79 -95.11
CA ALA A 94 50.73 -19.10 -95.13
C ALA A 94 51.08 -18.56 -93.72
N PRO A 95 52.31 -18.75 -93.21
CA PRO A 95 52.72 -18.20 -91.91
C PRO A 95 52.91 -16.68 -91.94
N GLN A 96 52.71 -16.03 -90.79
CA GLN A 96 53.15 -14.65 -90.57
C GLN A 96 54.59 -14.59 -90.02
N ASP A 97 55.57 -14.82 -90.89
CA ASP A 97 56.83 -14.09 -90.82
C ASP A 97 57.41 -13.91 -92.24
N CYS A 98 58.00 -12.76 -92.54
CA CYS A 98 58.04 -12.23 -93.91
C CYS A 98 59.44 -12.12 -94.53
N GLU A 99 60.05 -13.24 -94.95
CA GLU A 99 61.11 -13.26 -95.98
C GLU A 99 61.05 -14.52 -96.88
N LEU A 100 61.76 -14.48 -98.02
CA LEU A 100 62.13 -15.62 -98.89
C LEU A 100 61.03 -16.32 -99.73
N ALA A 101 60.04 -15.58 -100.24
CA ALA A 101 59.09 -16.06 -101.27
C ALA A 101 59.70 -16.46 -102.64
N GLY A 102 61.03 -16.43 -102.82
CA GLY A 102 61.71 -16.57 -104.12
C GLY A 102 62.23 -17.95 -104.51
N SER A 103 62.35 -18.91 -103.58
CA SER A 103 63.09 -20.16 -103.84
C SER A 103 62.26 -21.23 -104.59
N VAL A 104 60.95 -21.30 -104.34
CA VAL A 104 60.08 -22.41 -104.77
C VAL A 104 59.89 -22.49 -106.29
N GLN A 105 59.92 -21.35 -107.00
CA GLN A 105 59.67 -21.32 -108.45
C GLN A 105 60.77 -22.00 -109.30
N ASN A 106 61.98 -22.15 -108.77
CA ASN A 106 63.14 -22.61 -109.55
C ASN A 106 63.23 -24.16 -109.67
N LEU A 107 62.51 -24.89 -108.82
CA LEU A 107 62.52 -26.37 -108.79
C LEU A 107 61.62 -26.99 -109.87
N LEU A 108 60.46 -26.37 -110.14
CA LEU A 108 59.50 -26.80 -111.16
C LEU A 108 60.09 -26.84 -112.58
N ALA A 109 61.10 -26.01 -112.87
CA ALA A 109 61.72 -25.92 -114.20
C ALA A 109 62.59 -27.13 -114.58
N ARG A 110 63.01 -27.97 -113.62
CA ARG A 110 63.98 -29.06 -113.87
C ARG A 110 63.35 -30.41 -114.24
N VAL A 111 62.08 -30.63 -113.92
CA VAL A 111 61.40 -31.92 -114.18
C VAL A 111 61.08 -32.10 -115.67
N LYS A 112 60.72 -31.01 -116.36
CA LYS A 112 60.20 -31.00 -117.74
C LYS A 112 61.25 -31.20 -118.85
N LYS A 113 62.39 -31.86 -118.55
CA LYS A 113 63.51 -32.05 -119.50
C LYS A 113 63.97 -33.51 -119.67
N LEU A 114 63.39 -34.45 -118.92
CA LEU A 114 63.74 -35.87 -119.00
C LEU A 114 62.74 -36.71 -119.80
N GLU A 115 61.61 -36.13 -120.21
CA GLU A 115 60.56 -36.80 -121.00
C GLU A 115 60.81 -36.74 -122.52
N GLU A 116 61.90 -36.10 -122.96
CA GLU A 116 62.29 -35.95 -124.39
C GLU A 116 63.42 -36.90 -124.82
N GLU A 117 63.85 -37.84 -123.96
CA GLU A 117 64.69 -38.96 -124.38
C GLU A 117 63.85 -40.04 -125.12
N MET A 118 64.52 -40.98 -125.80
CA MET A 118 63.93 -42.18 -126.44
C MET A 118 63.07 -41.99 -127.72
N ALA A 119 63.16 -40.85 -128.42
CA ALA A 119 62.70 -40.77 -129.81
C ALA A 119 63.83 -41.14 -130.81
N GLU A 120 63.48 -41.95 -131.82
CA GLU A 120 64.17 -42.10 -133.13
C GLU A 120 65.58 -42.73 -133.19
N MET A 121 65.67 -44.07 -133.19
CA MET A 121 66.85 -44.81 -133.74
C MET A 121 66.54 -46.24 -134.22
N LYS A 122 65.92 -46.45 -135.41
CA LYS A 122 65.95 -47.73 -136.16
C LYS A 122 65.48 -47.64 -137.62
N ASP A 123 66.25 -48.18 -138.58
CA ASP A 123 65.90 -48.35 -140.02
C ASP A 123 66.82 -49.43 -140.70
N GLN A 124 66.56 -49.79 -141.98
CA GLN A 124 67.39 -50.54 -142.97
C GLN A 124 67.36 -52.10 -142.95
N CYS A 125 67.44 -52.89 -144.06
CA CYS A 125 67.21 -52.70 -145.53
C CYS A 125 67.06 -54.06 -146.33
N SER A 126 67.30 -54.12 -147.67
CA SER A 126 66.85 -55.19 -148.65
C SER A 126 67.81 -55.53 -149.84
N ALA A 127 67.40 -56.28 -150.91
CA ALA A 127 68.19 -56.78 -152.10
C ALA A 127 67.31 -57.41 -153.26
N GLN A 128 67.68 -57.70 -154.54
CA GLN A 128 68.65 -57.13 -155.53
C GLN A 128 68.32 -57.34 -157.08
N ARG A 129 68.91 -58.29 -157.86
CA ARG A 129 68.93 -58.32 -159.39
C ARG A 129 69.28 -59.70 -160.07
N CYS A 130 68.97 -59.90 -161.39
CA CYS A 130 69.89 -60.30 -162.52
C CYS A 130 69.27 -60.94 -163.82
N CYS A 131 69.76 -60.58 -165.05
CA CYS A 131 70.00 -61.44 -166.26
C CYS A 131 70.30 -60.63 -167.57
N HIS A 132 71.07 -61.17 -168.56
CA HIS A 132 71.45 -60.43 -169.80
C HIS A 132 72.03 -61.27 -171.00
N GLY A 133 71.43 -61.16 -172.21
CA GLY A 133 72.03 -61.41 -173.56
C GLY A 133 72.30 -62.87 -174.04
N ALA A 134 72.26 -63.20 -175.35
CA ALA A 134 71.81 -62.49 -176.56
C ALA A 134 71.62 -63.41 -177.81
N ALA A 135 70.75 -63.01 -178.76
CA ALA A 135 70.49 -63.58 -180.11
C ALA A 135 69.92 -65.03 -180.20
N ASP A 136 69.05 -65.40 -181.16
CA ASP A 136 68.42 -64.71 -182.31
C ASP A 136 66.90 -65.06 -182.38
N LEU A 137 66.09 -64.33 -183.17
CA LEU A 137 64.62 -64.32 -183.05
C LEU A 137 63.82 -64.86 -184.26
N SER A 138 62.60 -65.36 -183.98
CA SER A 138 61.51 -65.68 -184.94
C SER A 138 61.50 -67.07 -185.61
N ARG A 139 61.17 -68.10 -184.81
CA ARG A 139 60.45 -69.39 -185.09
C ARG A 139 61.08 -70.50 -184.24
N HIS A 140 60.28 -71.28 -183.48
CA HIS A 140 60.48 -72.74 -183.27
C HIS A 140 59.47 -73.49 -182.36
N CYS A 141 58.55 -72.85 -181.62
CA CYS A 141 57.59 -73.54 -180.72
C CYS A 141 56.46 -74.33 -181.46
N SER A 142 56.79 -75.01 -182.56
CA SER A 142 55.96 -75.84 -183.48
C SER A 142 54.61 -75.30 -183.98
N GLY A 143 54.21 -74.09 -183.60
CA GLY A 143 52.86 -73.55 -183.82
C GLY A 143 51.89 -73.79 -182.65
N HIS A 144 52.39 -74.32 -181.52
CA HIS A 144 51.61 -74.70 -180.33
C HIS A 144 52.16 -74.07 -179.04
N GLY A 145 52.72 -72.85 -179.12
CA GLY A 145 53.25 -72.12 -177.97
C GLY A 145 53.88 -70.77 -178.30
N THR A 146 54.12 -69.96 -177.26
CA THR A 146 54.71 -68.61 -177.31
C THR A 146 55.99 -68.52 -176.47
N PHE A 147 56.97 -67.73 -176.90
CA PHE A 147 58.29 -67.66 -176.26
C PHE A 147 58.36 -66.55 -175.20
N SER A 148 58.86 -66.88 -174.00
CA SER A 148 58.96 -65.98 -172.84
C SER A 148 60.39 -65.44 -172.66
N LEU A 149 60.49 -64.14 -172.36
CA LEU A 149 61.77 -63.44 -172.16
C LEU A 149 62.28 -63.46 -170.72
N ASP A 150 61.41 -63.59 -169.72
CA ASP A 150 61.80 -63.67 -168.30
C ASP A 150 62.43 -65.03 -167.94
N THR A 151 62.21 -66.05 -168.78
CA THR A 151 62.67 -67.44 -168.57
C THR A 151 63.39 -68.07 -169.77
N CYS A 152 63.51 -67.36 -170.91
CA CYS A 152 64.14 -67.82 -172.15
C CYS A 152 63.64 -69.20 -172.66
N SER A 153 62.31 -69.40 -172.69
CA SER A 153 61.71 -70.71 -173.02
C SER A 153 60.43 -70.61 -173.87
N CYS A 154 60.11 -71.66 -174.64
CA CYS A 154 58.78 -71.84 -175.25
C CYS A 154 57.76 -72.26 -174.18
N HIS A 155 56.63 -71.56 -174.11
CA HIS A 155 55.49 -71.89 -173.28
C HIS A 155 54.40 -72.54 -174.14
N CYS A 156 54.16 -73.83 -173.92
CA CYS A 156 53.24 -74.62 -174.74
C CYS A 156 51.77 -74.38 -174.40
N GLU A 157 50.89 -74.65 -175.36
CA GLU A 157 49.43 -74.64 -175.20
C GLU A 157 48.93 -75.93 -174.54
N GLN A 158 47.79 -75.84 -173.84
CA GLN A 158 47.36 -76.88 -172.90
C GLN A 158 47.09 -78.23 -173.57
N GLY A 159 47.79 -79.27 -173.10
CA GLY A 159 47.75 -80.62 -173.65
C GLY A 159 49.05 -81.07 -174.32
N TRP A 160 49.95 -80.13 -174.64
CA TRP A 160 51.24 -80.40 -175.31
C TRP A 160 52.44 -80.13 -174.40
N GLU A 161 53.47 -80.98 -174.54
CA GLU A 161 54.77 -80.89 -173.88
C GLU A 161 55.92 -81.19 -174.85
N GLY A 162 57.16 -81.07 -174.39
CA GLY A 162 58.37 -81.13 -175.23
C GLY A 162 59.00 -79.74 -175.43
N ALA A 163 60.28 -79.70 -175.82
CA ALA A 163 61.06 -78.46 -175.86
C ALA A 163 60.64 -77.50 -177.00
N ALA A 164 59.89 -78.02 -177.97
CA ALA A 164 59.26 -77.27 -179.06
C ALA A 164 57.74 -77.51 -179.11
N CYS A 165 57.12 -78.02 -178.05
CA CYS A 165 55.70 -78.34 -177.93
C CYS A 165 55.22 -79.48 -178.88
N GLU A 166 55.99 -80.57 -178.94
CA GLU A 166 55.87 -81.63 -179.95
C GLU A 166 55.16 -82.94 -179.52
N GLN A 167 54.75 -83.12 -178.25
CA GLN A 167 54.16 -84.37 -177.72
C GLN A 167 52.91 -84.13 -176.85
N PRO A 168 51.93 -85.06 -176.79
CA PRO A 168 50.78 -84.99 -175.89
C PRO A 168 51.10 -85.54 -174.48
N ALA A 169 50.70 -84.83 -173.42
CA ALA A 169 51.25 -85.02 -172.07
C ALA A 169 50.57 -86.07 -171.15
N CYS A 170 51.37 -86.71 -170.27
CA CYS A 170 50.91 -87.59 -169.18
C CYS A 170 51.08 -86.92 -167.78
N PRO A 171 50.12 -87.00 -166.85
CA PRO A 171 50.25 -86.41 -165.51
C PRO A 171 51.49 -86.89 -164.74
N GLY A 172 52.42 -85.96 -164.46
CA GLY A 172 53.59 -86.18 -163.59
C GLY A 172 54.55 -87.28 -164.03
N ALA A 173 54.47 -87.79 -165.27
CA ALA A 173 55.12 -89.04 -165.70
C ALA A 173 54.90 -90.23 -164.73
N CYS A 174 53.75 -90.25 -164.02
CA CYS A 174 53.44 -91.21 -162.96
C CYS A 174 54.45 -91.26 -161.81
N SER A 175 55.12 -90.14 -161.56
CA SER A 175 56.04 -89.86 -160.44
C SER A 175 57.11 -90.94 -160.21
N GLY A 176 57.48 -91.70 -161.26
CA GLY A 176 58.41 -92.83 -161.19
C GLY A 176 57.87 -94.11 -160.52
N HIS A 177 56.67 -94.07 -159.94
CA HIS A 177 56.05 -95.15 -159.15
C HIS A 177 54.86 -95.81 -159.87
N GLY A 178 54.74 -95.60 -161.19
CA GLY A 178 53.72 -96.20 -162.03
C GLY A 178 54.03 -96.10 -163.53
N ARG A 179 53.08 -96.55 -164.36
CA ARG A 179 53.18 -96.51 -165.83
C ARG A 179 52.04 -95.69 -166.43
N CYS A 180 52.34 -94.81 -167.39
CA CYS A 180 51.32 -94.12 -168.17
C CYS A 180 50.84 -95.00 -169.34
N VAL A 181 49.52 -95.02 -169.56
CA VAL A 181 48.85 -95.52 -170.76
C VAL A 181 47.69 -94.55 -171.06
N ASP A 182 47.56 -94.11 -172.32
CA ASP A 182 46.48 -93.23 -172.79
C ASP A 182 46.18 -92.01 -171.88
N GLY A 183 47.24 -91.34 -171.41
CA GLY A 183 47.16 -90.14 -170.57
C GLY A 183 46.85 -90.39 -169.08
N ARG A 184 46.84 -91.65 -168.60
CA ARG A 184 46.54 -91.99 -167.21
C ARG A 184 47.55 -92.95 -166.59
N CYS A 185 47.81 -92.78 -165.29
CA CYS A 185 48.77 -93.56 -164.52
C CYS A 185 48.16 -94.76 -163.79
N LEU A 186 48.93 -95.86 -163.72
CA LEU A 186 48.67 -97.04 -162.90
C LEU A 186 49.85 -97.26 -161.94
N CYS A 187 49.56 -97.32 -160.64
CA CYS A 187 50.55 -97.24 -159.56
C CYS A 187 51.05 -98.60 -159.04
N HIS A 188 52.19 -98.57 -158.35
CA HIS A 188 52.75 -99.71 -157.62
C HIS A 188 52.65 -99.48 -156.11
N GLU A 189 52.18 -100.50 -155.38
CA GLU A 189 52.03 -100.44 -153.92
C GLU A 189 53.37 -100.20 -153.20
N PRO A 190 53.38 -99.51 -152.05
CA PRO A 190 52.25 -98.96 -151.30
C PRO A 190 51.82 -97.55 -151.75
N TYR A 191 52.24 -97.08 -152.93
CA TYR A 191 51.99 -95.71 -153.38
C TYR A 191 50.59 -95.54 -153.99
N VAL A 192 49.91 -94.47 -153.56
CA VAL A 192 48.54 -94.11 -153.97
C VAL A 192 48.49 -92.64 -154.42
N GLY A 193 47.49 -92.31 -155.25
CA GLY A 193 47.32 -90.99 -155.84
C GLY A 193 46.99 -91.07 -157.34
N ALA A 194 46.65 -89.94 -157.95
CA ALA A 194 46.37 -89.88 -159.40
C ALA A 194 47.65 -89.97 -160.26
N ASP A 195 48.78 -89.62 -159.65
CA ASP A 195 50.14 -89.62 -160.20
C ASP A 195 51.07 -90.64 -159.49
N CYS A 196 50.55 -91.38 -158.49
CA CYS A 196 51.29 -92.31 -157.63
C CYS A 196 52.23 -91.67 -156.59
N GLY A 197 51.95 -90.44 -156.13
CA GLY A 197 52.88 -89.66 -155.29
C GLY A 197 53.04 -89.98 -153.79
N TYR A 198 52.15 -90.74 -153.13
CA TYR A 198 52.10 -90.76 -151.64
C TYR A 198 51.91 -92.17 -150.99
N PRO A 199 52.52 -92.45 -149.83
CA PRO A 199 52.20 -93.61 -148.98
C PRO A 199 51.02 -93.35 -148.00
N ALA A 200 50.56 -94.40 -147.32
CA ALA A 200 49.45 -94.34 -146.34
C ALA A 200 49.88 -93.97 -144.89
N CYS A 201 48.92 -93.56 -144.05
CA CYS A 201 49.15 -93.14 -142.65
C CYS A 201 49.36 -94.32 -141.66
N PRO A 202 50.12 -94.14 -140.56
CA PRO A 202 50.23 -95.11 -139.46
C PRO A 202 48.89 -95.39 -138.76
N GLU A 203 48.56 -96.67 -138.55
CA GLU A 203 47.41 -97.22 -137.80
C GLU A 203 46.06 -96.50 -137.97
N ASN A 204 45.87 -95.81 -139.10
CA ASN A 204 44.72 -94.93 -139.38
C ASN A 204 44.36 -93.99 -138.21
N CYS A 205 45.38 -93.44 -137.52
CA CYS A 205 45.23 -92.45 -136.44
C CYS A 205 44.40 -92.92 -135.23
N SER A 206 44.50 -94.22 -134.90
CA SER A 206 43.91 -94.88 -133.71
C SER A 206 42.41 -94.60 -133.48
N GLY A 207 41.68 -94.16 -134.51
CA GLY A 207 40.28 -93.74 -134.42
C GLY A 207 40.03 -92.38 -133.75
N HIS A 208 41.08 -91.66 -133.34
CA HIS A 208 41.00 -90.40 -132.57
C HIS A 208 41.66 -89.21 -133.27
N GLY A 209 42.00 -89.35 -134.55
CA GLY A 209 42.43 -88.27 -135.42
C GLY A 209 42.12 -88.50 -136.90
N VAL A 210 42.45 -87.51 -137.74
CA VAL A 210 42.27 -87.55 -139.20
C VAL A 210 43.62 -87.74 -139.90
N CYS A 211 43.69 -88.71 -140.81
CA CYS A 211 44.85 -88.97 -141.66
C CYS A 211 44.95 -87.93 -142.79
N VAL A 212 46.06 -87.19 -142.85
CA VAL A 212 46.36 -86.21 -143.89
C VAL A 212 47.79 -86.42 -144.40
N ARG A 213 47.93 -86.82 -145.68
CA ARG A 213 49.23 -86.97 -146.38
C ARG A 213 50.27 -87.84 -145.65
N GLY A 214 49.84 -88.86 -144.91
CA GLY A 214 50.71 -89.78 -144.17
C GLY A 214 50.91 -89.44 -142.68
N VAL A 215 50.31 -88.35 -142.18
CA VAL A 215 50.43 -87.89 -140.78
C VAL A 215 49.03 -87.79 -140.14
N CYS A 216 48.95 -87.96 -138.83
CA CYS A 216 47.72 -87.93 -138.04
C CYS A 216 47.51 -86.59 -137.31
N GLN A 217 46.25 -86.18 -137.16
CA GLN A 217 45.86 -84.94 -136.48
C GLN A 217 44.68 -85.18 -135.52
N CYS A 218 44.89 -84.96 -134.23
CA CYS A 218 44.01 -85.41 -133.14
C CYS A 218 42.83 -84.48 -132.79
N HIS A 219 41.81 -85.04 -132.15
CA HIS A 219 40.69 -84.28 -131.55
C HIS A 219 41.06 -83.61 -130.21
N GLU A 220 40.33 -82.57 -129.78
CA GLU A 220 40.74 -81.67 -128.66
C GLU A 220 41.06 -82.36 -127.32
N ASP A 221 40.31 -83.39 -126.95
CA ASP A 221 40.51 -84.19 -125.75
C ASP A 221 41.86 -84.95 -125.75
N PHE A 222 42.44 -85.20 -126.94
CA PHE A 222 43.49 -86.18 -127.17
C PHE A 222 44.82 -85.60 -127.69
N THR A 223 45.90 -86.33 -127.44
CA THR A 223 47.28 -86.03 -127.85
C THR A 223 48.07 -87.32 -128.13
N SER A 224 49.38 -87.21 -128.43
CA SER A 224 50.28 -88.21 -129.06
C SER A 224 50.33 -88.15 -130.60
N GLU A 225 51.31 -88.84 -131.21
CA GLU A 225 51.52 -88.92 -132.67
C GLU A 225 50.48 -89.83 -133.37
N ASP A 226 49.86 -90.77 -132.63
CA ASP A 226 48.76 -91.62 -133.11
C ASP A 226 47.38 -91.23 -132.52
N CYS A 227 47.34 -90.25 -131.60
CA CYS A 227 46.16 -89.71 -130.91
C CYS A 227 45.59 -90.56 -129.74
N SER A 228 46.45 -91.13 -128.89
CA SER A 228 46.08 -92.09 -127.84
C SER A 228 45.99 -91.56 -126.40
N GLU A 229 46.52 -90.38 -126.08
CA GLU A 229 46.62 -89.83 -124.69
C GLU A 229 45.59 -88.72 -124.43
N ARG A 230 45.30 -88.34 -123.16
CA ARG A 230 44.19 -87.42 -122.79
C ARG A 230 44.61 -86.23 -121.91
N ARG A 231 43.88 -85.10 -121.99
CA ARG A 231 44.20 -83.80 -121.32
C ARG A 231 43.41 -83.53 -120.02
N CYS A 232 44.03 -82.86 -119.03
CA CYS A 232 43.39 -82.42 -117.78
C CYS A 232 42.80 -80.98 -117.83
N PRO A 233 41.82 -80.64 -116.94
CA PRO A 233 41.31 -79.28 -116.77
C PRO A 233 42.36 -78.28 -116.25
N GLY A 234 42.43 -77.10 -116.86
CA GLY A 234 43.16 -75.93 -116.34
C GLY A 234 44.67 -76.10 -116.12
N ASP A 235 45.27 -77.19 -116.59
CA ASP A 235 46.64 -77.64 -116.22
C ASP A 235 46.86 -77.62 -114.69
N CYS A 236 45.80 -77.99 -113.94
CA CYS A 236 45.75 -78.00 -112.48
C CYS A 236 46.18 -76.66 -111.82
N SER A 237 45.95 -75.53 -112.51
CA SER A 237 46.31 -74.16 -112.13
C SER A 237 47.79 -73.95 -111.75
N GLY A 238 48.68 -74.88 -112.09
CA GLY A 238 50.05 -74.89 -111.57
C GLY A 238 50.16 -75.10 -110.05
N HIS A 239 49.11 -75.63 -109.41
CA HIS A 239 49.00 -75.91 -107.96
C HIS A 239 48.61 -77.38 -107.68
N GLY A 240 48.94 -78.28 -108.61
CA GLY A 240 48.71 -79.71 -108.53
C GLY A 240 49.35 -80.44 -109.71
N PHE A 241 49.15 -81.74 -109.82
CA PHE A 241 49.56 -82.53 -110.98
C PHE A 241 48.37 -83.22 -111.67
N CYS A 242 48.49 -83.40 -112.99
CA CYS A 242 47.53 -84.07 -113.84
C CYS A 242 47.80 -85.59 -113.86
N ASP A 243 46.79 -86.41 -113.62
CA ASP A 243 46.83 -87.86 -113.87
C ASP A 243 45.51 -88.36 -114.48
N THR A 244 45.59 -89.05 -115.62
CA THR A 244 44.48 -89.59 -116.44
C THR A 244 43.30 -88.64 -116.81
N GLY A 245 43.39 -87.35 -116.49
CA GLY A 245 42.32 -86.36 -116.70
C GLY A 245 41.84 -85.66 -115.42
N GLU A 246 42.31 -86.09 -114.25
CA GLU A 246 42.00 -85.48 -112.94
C GLU A 246 43.21 -84.73 -112.37
N CYS A 247 42.94 -83.72 -111.52
CA CYS A 247 43.95 -82.87 -110.90
C CYS A 247 44.09 -83.18 -109.40
N TYR A 248 45.33 -83.47 -108.98
CA TYR A 248 45.70 -83.77 -107.60
C TYR A 248 46.46 -82.58 -107.00
N CYS A 249 45.83 -81.88 -106.07
CA CYS A 249 46.30 -80.59 -105.57
C CYS A 249 47.43 -80.67 -104.55
N GLU A 250 48.28 -79.65 -104.53
CA GLU A 250 49.20 -79.39 -103.42
C GLU A 250 48.44 -79.12 -102.12
N GLU A 251 49.04 -79.45 -100.98
CA GLU A 251 48.45 -79.23 -99.66
C GLU A 251 48.05 -77.75 -99.47
N GLY A 252 46.86 -77.50 -98.90
CA GLY A 252 46.28 -76.16 -98.76
C GLY A 252 45.55 -75.60 -100.00
N PHE A 253 45.73 -76.20 -101.18
CA PHE A 253 44.92 -75.94 -102.37
C PHE A 253 43.82 -77.00 -102.55
N THR A 254 42.72 -76.58 -103.16
CA THR A 254 41.46 -77.33 -103.30
C THR A 254 40.71 -76.90 -104.56
N GLY A 255 39.66 -77.64 -104.93
CA GLY A 255 38.89 -77.43 -106.16
C GLY A 255 39.27 -78.43 -107.26
N LEU A 256 38.45 -78.50 -108.31
CA LEU A 256 38.63 -79.44 -109.43
C LEU A 256 39.85 -79.14 -110.31
N ASP A 257 40.37 -77.91 -110.19
CA ASP A 257 41.50 -77.34 -110.92
C ASP A 257 42.58 -76.81 -109.95
N CYS A 258 42.45 -77.07 -108.65
CA CYS A 258 43.34 -76.61 -107.58
C CYS A 258 43.43 -75.10 -107.36
N ALA A 259 42.47 -74.30 -107.86
CA ALA A 259 42.52 -72.84 -107.78
C ALA A 259 42.13 -72.22 -106.41
N GLN A 260 41.66 -73.00 -105.42
CA GLN A 260 41.02 -72.47 -104.21
C GLN A 260 41.79 -72.79 -102.92
N VAL A 261 42.03 -71.79 -102.05
CA VAL A 261 42.68 -71.99 -100.74
C VAL A 261 41.64 -72.30 -99.66
N VAL A 262 41.95 -73.28 -98.79
CA VAL A 262 41.11 -73.72 -97.66
C VAL A 262 40.68 -72.54 -96.77
N ALA A 263 39.40 -72.43 -96.45
CA ALA A 263 38.85 -71.36 -95.62
C ALA A 263 39.13 -71.52 -94.11
N PRO A 264 39.28 -70.42 -93.35
CA PRO A 264 39.46 -70.46 -91.90
C PRO A 264 38.22 -70.94 -91.15
N GLN A 265 38.43 -71.48 -89.96
CA GLN A 265 37.39 -72.02 -89.08
C GLN A 265 37.57 -71.51 -87.64
N GLY A 266 36.54 -71.67 -86.81
CA GLY A 266 36.59 -71.35 -85.37
C GLY A 266 36.67 -69.88 -84.96
N LEU A 267 36.52 -68.88 -85.87
CA LEU A 267 36.59 -67.46 -85.50
C LEU A 267 35.56 -67.06 -84.42
N GLN A 268 36.06 -66.67 -83.24
CA GLN A 268 35.27 -66.37 -82.04
C GLN A 268 35.86 -65.20 -81.22
N LEU A 269 35.02 -64.59 -80.37
CA LEU A 269 35.41 -63.55 -79.41
C LEU A 269 35.78 -64.19 -78.06
N LEU A 270 36.98 -63.88 -77.53
CA LEU A 270 37.43 -64.32 -76.20
C LEU A 270 37.25 -63.26 -75.11
N ARG A 271 37.36 -61.97 -75.46
CA ARG A 271 37.23 -60.86 -74.50
C ARG A 271 36.93 -59.54 -75.22
N SER A 272 36.10 -58.70 -74.60
CA SER A 272 35.96 -57.28 -74.88
C SER A 272 36.62 -56.43 -73.79
N THR A 273 37.06 -55.23 -74.14
CA THR A 273 37.27 -54.10 -73.23
C THR A 273 36.47 -52.91 -73.78
N GLU A 274 36.63 -51.73 -73.19
CA GLU A 274 36.10 -50.48 -73.77
C GLU A 274 36.79 -50.09 -75.09
N ASP A 275 38.03 -50.53 -75.35
CA ASP A 275 38.85 -50.09 -76.49
C ASP A 275 39.45 -51.24 -77.33
N SER A 276 39.24 -52.51 -76.95
CA SER A 276 39.79 -53.68 -77.62
C SER A 276 38.81 -54.85 -77.75
N LEU A 277 39.08 -55.70 -78.74
CA LEU A 277 38.42 -56.99 -78.93
C LEU A 277 39.49 -58.08 -79.16
N LEU A 278 39.57 -59.05 -78.25
CA LEU A 278 40.44 -60.23 -78.38
C LEU A 278 39.68 -61.34 -79.09
N VAL A 279 40.09 -61.66 -80.32
CA VAL A 279 39.50 -62.72 -81.16
C VAL A 279 40.47 -63.90 -81.32
N SER A 280 39.94 -65.09 -81.58
CA SER A 280 40.73 -66.30 -81.86
C SER A 280 40.07 -67.18 -82.92
N TRP A 281 40.84 -68.09 -83.52
CA TRP A 281 40.42 -69.00 -84.58
C TRP A 281 41.20 -70.32 -84.52
N GLU A 282 40.83 -71.29 -85.35
CA GLU A 282 41.52 -72.58 -85.43
C GLU A 282 42.78 -72.46 -86.31
N PRO A 283 43.95 -72.97 -85.86
CA PRO A 283 45.20 -72.86 -86.61
C PRO A 283 45.21 -73.79 -87.82
N SER A 284 45.57 -73.25 -88.98
CA SER A 284 45.84 -74.00 -90.21
C SER A 284 47.35 -74.09 -90.45
N SER A 285 47.90 -75.30 -90.56
CA SER A 285 49.30 -75.51 -90.97
C SER A 285 49.53 -75.11 -92.43
N GLU A 286 48.47 -75.18 -93.25
CA GLU A 286 48.57 -75.15 -94.70
C GLU A 286 48.51 -73.77 -95.34
N VAL A 287 48.78 -72.70 -94.59
CA VAL A 287 48.68 -71.31 -95.06
C VAL A 287 49.95 -70.53 -94.76
N ASP A 288 50.23 -69.50 -95.55
CA ASP A 288 51.40 -68.65 -95.36
C ASP A 288 51.16 -67.61 -94.25
N HIS A 289 49.93 -67.08 -94.19
CA HIS A 289 49.47 -66.16 -93.15
C HIS A 289 47.94 -66.06 -93.13
N TYR A 290 47.39 -65.40 -92.11
CA TYR A 290 45.99 -65.00 -92.05
C TYR A 290 45.84 -63.51 -92.37
N LEU A 291 44.70 -63.14 -92.97
CA LEU A 291 44.29 -61.75 -93.16
C LEU A 291 43.05 -61.47 -92.31
N LEU A 292 43.25 -60.74 -91.21
CA LEU A 292 42.18 -60.30 -90.31
C LEU A 292 41.75 -58.89 -90.72
N SER A 293 40.45 -58.60 -90.81
CA SER A 293 39.97 -57.24 -91.09
C SER A 293 38.70 -56.88 -90.36
N TYR A 294 38.54 -55.61 -89.99
CA TYR A 294 37.49 -55.16 -89.09
C TYR A 294 37.01 -53.73 -89.37
N HIS A 295 35.72 -53.50 -89.10
CA HIS A 295 35.09 -52.17 -89.18
C HIS A 295 33.88 -52.07 -88.23
N PRO A 296 33.45 -50.86 -87.83
CA PRO A 296 32.17 -50.67 -87.16
C PRO A 296 31.02 -51.14 -88.05
N LEU A 297 29.95 -51.65 -87.44
CA LEU A 297 28.71 -51.99 -88.13
C LEU A 297 28.15 -50.74 -88.85
N GLY A 298 27.82 -50.88 -90.13
CA GLY A 298 27.37 -49.75 -90.97
C GLY A 298 28.47 -48.80 -91.48
N LYS A 299 29.76 -49.11 -91.26
CA LYS A 299 30.91 -48.34 -91.79
C LYS A 299 31.90 -49.23 -92.56
N GLU A 300 31.41 -50.05 -93.47
CA GLU A 300 32.19 -51.01 -94.28
C GLU A 300 33.41 -50.39 -94.99
N LEU A 301 33.25 -49.17 -95.53
CA LEU A 301 34.33 -48.37 -96.14
C LEU A 301 35.49 -47.98 -95.18
N SER A 302 35.38 -48.27 -93.88
CA SER A 302 36.43 -48.04 -92.88
C SER A 302 37.18 -49.32 -92.46
N GLY A 303 37.04 -50.40 -93.23
CA GLY A 303 37.74 -51.67 -93.05
C GLY A 303 39.25 -51.54 -92.94
N LYS A 304 39.77 -51.72 -91.72
CA LYS A 304 41.20 -51.91 -91.47
C LYS A 304 41.56 -53.37 -91.70
N GLN A 305 42.67 -53.63 -92.38
CA GLN A 305 43.20 -54.99 -92.58
C GLN A 305 44.53 -55.16 -91.84
N ILE A 306 44.77 -56.35 -91.29
CA ILE A 306 45.95 -56.75 -90.54
C ILE A 306 46.40 -58.13 -91.03
N GLN A 307 47.65 -58.22 -91.48
CA GLN A 307 48.30 -59.49 -91.77
C GLN A 307 48.79 -60.12 -90.44
N VAL A 308 48.36 -61.34 -90.16
CA VAL A 308 48.70 -62.07 -88.92
C VAL A 308 49.53 -63.31 -89.28
N PRO A 309 50.74 -63.51 -88.71
CA PRO A 309 51.56 -64.68 -88.98
C PRO A 309 50.84 -66.00 -88.71
N LYS A 310 51.13 -67.05 -89.49
CA LYS A 310 50.42 -68.35 -89.40
C LYS A 310 50.55 -69.05 -88.05
N GLU A 311 51.60 -68.74 -87.29
CA GLU A 311 51.86 -69.23 -85.94
C GLU A 311 50.86 -68.67 -84.91
N GLN A 312 50.22 -67.53 -85.21
CA GLN A 312 49.32 -66.81 -84.32
C GLN A 312 47.85 -67.09 -84.64
N HIS A 313 47.15 -67.70 -83.69
CA HIS A 313 45.74 -68.12 -83.76
C HIS A 313 44.79 -67.29 -82.87
N SER A 314 45.29 -66.17 -82.33
CA SER A 314 44.49 -65.17 -81.62
C SER A 314 45.12 -63.79 -81.74
N TYR A 315 44.29 -62.76 -81.87
CA TYR A 315 44.74 -61.38 -82.07
C TYR A 315 43.85 -60.41 -81.27
N GLU A 316 44.49 -59.49 -80.56
CA GLU A 316 43.80 -58.38 -79.90
C GLU A 316 43.74 -57.19 -80.86
N ILE A 317 42.55 -56.66 -81.08
CA ILE A 317 42.31 -55.52 -81.97
C ILE A 317 42.17 -54.26 -81.09
N PRO A 318 43.21 -53.43 -80.90
CA PRO A 318 43.16 -52.23 -80.05
C PRO A 318 42.67 -50.99 -80.81
N GLY A 319 42.35 -49.93 -80.07
CA GLY A 319 42.00 -48.62 -80.63
C GLY A 319 40.60 -48.61 -81.26
N LEU A 320 39.67 -49.35 -80.65
CA LEU A 320 38.25 -49.38 -80.97
C LEU A 320 37.49 -48.34 -80.14
N LEU A 321 36.24 -48.06 -80.52
CA LEU A 321 35.36 -47.17 -79.78
C LEU A 321 34.55 -47.98 -78.74
N PRO A 322 34.32 -47.48 -77.52
CA PRO A 322 33.50 -48.19 -76.53
C PRO A 322 32.02 -48.34 -76.91
N GLY A 323 31.36 -49.34 -76.34
CA GLY A 323 29.95 -49.64 -76.55
C GLY A 323 29.54 -49.82 -78.02
N THR A 324 30.49 -50.16 -78.90
CA THR A 324 30.32 -50.09 -80.37
C THR A 324 30.42 -51.49 -80.97
N LYS A 325 29.48 -51.82 -81.86
CA LYS A 325 29.42 -53.12 -82.53
C LYS A 325 30.31 -53.12 -83.77
N TYR A 326 31.20 -54.11 -83.84
CA TYR A 326 32.15 -54.31 -84.94
C TYR A 326 31.85 -55.61 -85.68
N ILE A 327 32.07 -55.58 -87.00
CA ILE A 327 32.25 -56.79 -87.81
C ILE A 327 33.76 -57.05 -87.88
N VAL A 328 34.15 -58.27 -87.58
CA VAL A 328 35.51 -58.81 -87.74
C VAL A 328 35.44 -59.95 -88.73
N THR A 329 36.40 -60.04 -89.65
CA THR A 329 36.47 -61.09 -90.67
C THR A 329 37.87 -61.64 -90.79
N LEU A 330 37.99 -62.92 -91.15
CA LEU A 330 39.25 -63.65 -91.26
C LEU A 330 39.33 -64.38 -92.60
N ARG A 331 40.48 -64.33 -93.27
CA ARG A 331 40.81 -65.16 -94.44
C ARG A 331 42.13 -65.89 -94.24
N ASN A 332 42.25 -67.05 -94.87
CA ASN A 332 43.50 -67.74 -95.08
C ASN A 332 44.16 -67.24 -96.37
N VAL A 333 45.50 -67.21 -96.43
CA VAL A 333 46.24 -66.84 -97.66
C VAL A 333 47.36 -67.84 -97.92
N LYS A 334 47.48 -68.32 -99.17
CA LYS A 334 48.60 -69.17 -99.64
C LYS A 334 49.02 -68.78 -101.05
N LYS A 335 50.31 -68.60 -101.32
CA LYS A 335 50.88 -68.11 -102.61
C LYS A 335 50.09 -66.92 -103.20
N GLU A 336 49.82 -65.90 -102.38
CA GLU A 336 48.99 -64.71 -102.71
C GLU A 336 47.50 -64.96 -103.04
N VAL A 337 47.01 -66.20 -103.00
CA VAL A 337 45.58 -66.52 -103.16
C VAL A 337 44.88 -66.48 -101.79
N SER A 338 43.81 -65.68 -101.66
CA SER A 338 43.01 -65.59 -100.43
C SER A 338 41.78 -66.50 -100.46
N SER A 339 41.48 -67.18 -99.36
CA SER A 339 40.24 -67.95 -99.18
C SER A 339 38.98 -67.06 -99.13
N SER A 340 37.81 -67.69 -99.16
CA SER A 340 36.57 -67.07 -98.66
C SER A 340 36.70 -66.67 -97.18
N PRO A 341 36.06 -65.58 -96.73
CA PRO A 341 36.14 -65.10 -95.36
C PRO A 341 35.20 -65.84 -94.38
N GLN A 342 35.63 -65.97 -93.13
CA GLN A 342 34.75 -66.20 -91.98
C GLN A 342 34.41 -64.85 -91.31
N HIS A 343 33.22 -64.71 -90.73
CA HIS A 343 32.71 -63.46 -90.14
C HIS A 343 32.33 -63.63 -88.67
N LEU A 344 32.55 -62.58 -87.87
CA LEU A 344 32.21 -62.49 -86.44
C LEU A 344 31.62 -61.09 -86.13
N LEU A 345 30.56 -61.06 -85.34
CA LEU A 345 29.97 -59.83 -84.78
C LEU A 345 30.34 -59.75 -83.29
N ALA A 346 31.00 -58.65 -82.91
CA ALA A 346 31.48 -58.41 -81.56
C ALA A 346 31.13 -56.98 -81.11
N THR A 347 31.19 -56.69 -79.81
CA THR A 347 30.85 -55.35 -79.26
C THR A 347 31.77 -55.06 -78.08
N THR A 348 32.33 -53.85 -78.05
CA THR A 348 33.16 -53.35 -76.93
C THR A 348 32.30 -53.00 -75.72
N ASP A 349 32.89 -53.07 -74.53
CA ASP A 349 32.24 -52.71 -73.27
C ASP A 349 31.88 -51.21 -73.25
N LEU A 350 30.94 -50.81 -72.38
CA LEU A 350 30.76 -49.38 -72.07
C LEU A 350 31.93 -48.85 -71.23
N ALA A 351 32.36 -47.63 -71.55
CA ALA A 351 33.31 -46.91 -70.72
C ALA A 351 32.76 -46.68 -69.30
N VAL A 352 33.68 -46.67 -68.34
CA VAL A 352 33.35 -46.54 -66.91
C VAL A 352 32.84 -45.12 -66.61
N LEU A 353 31.90 -45.00 -65.66
CA LEU A 353 31.56 -43.71 -65.04
C LEU A 353 32.80 -43.05 -64.42
N GLY A 354 32.79 -41.72 -64.29
CA GLY A 354 33.86 -40.96 -63.65
C GLY A 354 33.84 -41.07 -62.12
N THR A 355 33.87 -39.95 -61.41
CA THR A 355 33.65 -39.93 -59.96
C THR A 355 32.20 -39.55 -59.60
N ALA A 356 31.76 -39.93 -58.39
CA ALA A 356 30.43 -39.63 -57.86
C ALA A 356 30.51 -39.33 -56.35
N TRP A 357 29.66 -38.43 -55.87
CA TRP A 357 29.64 -37.96 -54.49
C TRP A 357 28.23 -37.50 -54.07
N VAL A 358 28.05 -37.28 -52.77
CA VAL A 358 26.89 -36.58 -52.22
C VAL A 358 27.25 -35.10 -52.12
N THR A 359 26.37 -34.23 -52.62
CA THR A 359 26.58 -32.77 -52.72
C THR A 359 25.92 -32.01 -51.58
N GLU A 360 24.67 -32.37 -51.26
CA GLU A 360 23.91 -31.79 -50.14
C GLU A 360 23.23 -32.91 -49.34
N GLU A 361 23.38 -32.85 -48.01
CA GLU A 361 22.70 -33.73 -47.05
C GLU A 361 21.61 -32.92 -46.33
N THR A 362 20.38 -33.42 -46.29
CA THR A 362 19.28 -32.82 -45.52
C THR A 362 18.69 -33.82 -44.53
N GLU A 363 17.75 -33.40 -43.69
CA GLU A 363 17.06 -34.30 -42.75
C GLU A 363 16.24 -35.40 -43.44
N ASN A 364 15.84 -35.22 -44.71
CA ASN A 364 15.01 -36.19 -45.43
C ASN A 364 15.38 -36.39 -46.92
N SER A 365 16.53 -35.87 -47.35
CA SER A 365 17.05 -36.09 -48.69
C SER A 365 18.57 -36.13 -48.78
N LEU A 366 19.06 -36.72 -49.87
CA LEU A 366 20.47 -36.77 -50.27
C LEU A 366 20.57 -36.43 -51.76
N ASP A 367 21.19 -35.31 -52.10
CA ASP A 367 21.49 -34.94 -53.48
C ASP A 367 22.81 -35.58 -53.92
N VAL A 368 22.77 -36.32 -55.02
CA VAL A 368 23.85 -37.18 -55.50
C VAL A 368 24.26 -36.76 -56.89
N GLU A 369 25.54 -36.46 -57.10
CA GLU A 369 26.10 -35.99 -58.36
C GLU A 369 27.18 -36.95 -58.87
N TRP A 370 27.23 -37.19 -60.19
CA TRP A 370 28.25 -38.02 -60.84
C TRP A 370 28.66 -37.49 -62.22
N GLU A 371 29.89 -37.81 -62.59
CA GLU A 371 30.47 -37.39 -63.88
C GLU A 371 29.96 -38.27 -65.02
N ASN A 372 29.49 -37.60 -66.09
CA ASN A 372 28.99 -38.27 -67.28
C ASN A 372 30.18 -38.83 -68.09
N PRO A 373 30.14 -40.09 -68.55
CA PRO A 373 31.22 -40.66 -69.33
C PRO A 373 31.22 -40.07 -70.74
N SER A 374 32.38 -40.12 -71.39
CA SER A 374 32.61 -39.66 -72.77
C SER A 374 31.84 -40.46 -73.83
N THR A 375 31.30 -41.61 -73.46
CA THR A 375 30.43 -42.46 -74.28
C THR A 375 28.98 -41.99 -74.29
N GLU A 376 28.25 -42.33 -75.33
CA GLU A 376 26.79 -42.31 -75.28
C GLU A 376 26.30 -43.34 -74.26
N VAL A 377 25.38 -42.89 -73.40
CA VAL A 377 24.69 -43.65 -72.37
C VAL A 377 23.27 -43.08 -72.35
N ASP A 378 22.26 -43.95 -72.38
CA ASP A 378 20.87 -43.54 -72.58
C ASP A 378 20.29 -42.99 -71.27
N TYR A 379 20.57 -43.69 -70.17
CA TYR A 379 20.18 -43.31 -68.81
C TYR A 379 21.08 -43.96 -67.75
N TYR A 380 20.94 -43.50 -66.52
CA TYR A 380 21.54 -44.08 -65.34
C TYR A 380 20.47 -44.77 -64.49
N LYS A 381 20.86 -45.86 -63.84
CA LYS A 381 20.01 -46.67 -62.96
C LYS A 381 20.55 -46.50 -61.55
N LEU A 382 19.86 -45.67 -60.77
CA LEU A 382 20.20 -45.33 -59.39
C LEU A 382 19.51 -46.32 -58.46
N ARG A 383 20.27 -46.95 -57.58
CA ARG A 383 19.80 -47.91 -56.56
C ARG A 383 20.17 -47.42 -55.18
N TYR A 384 19.22 -47.23 -54.27
CA TYR A 384 19.50 -46.75 -52.92
C TYR A 384 18.68 -47.47 -51.85
N GLY A 385 19.25 -47.65 -50.66
CA GLY A 385 18.59 -48.25 -49.52
C GLY A 385 19.36 -48.02 -48.22
N PRO A 386 18.71 -48.11 -47.04
CA PRO A 386 19.39 -47.92 -45.75
C PRO A 386 20.42 -49.05 -45.53
N MET A 387 21.56 -48.72 -44.92
CA MET A 387 22.69 -49.66 -44.68
C MET A 387 22.31 -50.94 -43.93
N THR A 388 21.22 -50.94 -43.18
CA THR A 388 20.71 -52.06 -42.39
C THR A 388 19.54 -52.82 -43.05
N GLY A 389 19.03 -52.34 -44.18
CA GLY A 389 17.86 -52.89 -44.85
C GLY A 389 18.19 -53.75 -46.08
N GLN A 390 17.22 -54.57 -46.50
CA GLN A 390 17.28 -55.34 -47.75
C GLN A 390 16.41 -54.71 -48.86
N GLU A 391 15.62 -53.68 -48.53
CA GLU A 391 14.87 -52.88 -49.50
C GLU A 391 15.82 -51.93 -50.23
N VAL A 392 15.81 -51.99 -51.56
CA VAL A 392 16.56 -51.11 -52.45
C VAL A 392 15.57 -50.48 -53.41
N ALA A 393 15.34 -49.17 -53.26
CA ALA A 393 14.61 -48.38 -54.23
C ALA A 393 15.45 -48.20 -55.50
N GLU A 394 14.80 -48.26 -56.66
CA GLU A 394 15.43 -48.17 -57.98
C GLU A 394 14.77 -47.04 -58.79
N VAL A 395 15.58 -46.13 -59.35
CA VAL A 395 15.13 -44.98 -60.14
C VAL A 395 15.97 -44.85 -61.41
N THR A 396 15.30 -44.60 -62.54
CA THR A 396 15.95 -44.27 -63.81
C THR A 396 16.14 -42.76 -63.95
N VAL A 397 17.39 -42.32 -64.10
CA VAL A 397 17.77 -40.90 -64.25
C VAL A 397 18.33 -40.69 -65.66
N PRO A 398 17.72 -39.86 -66.53
CA PRO A 398 18.23 -39.63 -67.89
C PRO A 398 19.61 -38.95 -67.87
N LYS A 399 20.43 -39.17 -68.91
CA LYS A 399 21.73 -38.49 -69.04
C LYS A 399 21.53 -36.98 -69.23
N SER A 400 22.16 -36.15 -68.38
CA SER A 400 22.19 -34.70 -68.57
C SER A 400 23.03 -34.30 -69.79
N SER A 401 22.71 -33.15 -70.40
CA SER A 401 23.54 -32.49 -71.41
C SER A 401 24.85 -31.91 -70.85
N ASP A 402 24.91 -31.69 -69.54
CA ASP A 402 26.08 -31.19 -68.83
C ASP A 402 27.17 -32.28 -68.68
N PRO A 403 28.43 -31.94 -68.33
CA PRO A 403 29.48 -32.93 -68.03
C PRO A 403 29.19 -33.79 -66.78
N LYS A 404 28.12 -33.49 -66.03
CA LYS A 404 27.69 -34.22 -64.84
C LYS A 404 26.17 -34.42 -64.85
N SER A 405 25.69 -35.44 -64.17
CA SER A 405 24.26 -35.63 -63.87
C SER A 405 24.08 -35.66 -62.35
N ARG A 406 22.92 -35.19 -61.86
CA ARG A 406 22.56 -35.24 -60.44
C ARG A 406 21.17 -35.84 -60.24
N TYR A 407 20.89 -36.30 -59.02
CA TYR A 407 19.56 -36.71 -58.59
C TYR A 407 19.36 -36.49 -57.08
N ASP A 408 18.25 -35.84 -56.72
CA ASP A 408 17.83 -35.59 -55.34
C ASP A 408 16.99 -36.78 -54.82
N ILE A 409 17.57 -37.58 -53.92
CA ILE A 409 16.91 -38.71 -53.29
C ILE A 409 16.07 -38.20 -52.12
N THR A 410 14.80 -37.89 -52.37
CA THR A 410 13.85 -37.38 -51.36
C THR A 410 13.06 -38.48 -50.64
N GLY A 411 12.54 -38.18 -49.44
CA GLY A 411 11.68 -39.07 -48.66
C GLY A 411 12.43 -40.04 -47.74
N LEU A 412 13.68 -39.75 -47.42
CA LEU A 412 14.54 -40.55 -46.57
C LEU A 412 14.26 -40.30 -45.08
N GLN A 413 14.53 -41.30 -44.23
CA GLN A 413 14.48 -41.15 -42.77
C GLN A 413 15.66 -40.30 -42.24
N PRO A 414 15.46 -39.38 -41.28
CA PRO A 414 16.52 -38.61 -40.63
C PRO A 414 17.59 -39.44 -39.92
N GLY A 415 18.80 -38.87 -39.77
CA GLY A 415 19.92 -39.44 -39.02
C GLY A 415 20.35 -40.85 -39.45
N THR A 416 20.15 -41.21 -40.72
CA THR A 416 20.25 -42.59 -41.23
C THR A 416 21.23 -42.68 -42.40
N GLU A 417 22.01 -43.76 -42.45
CA GLU A 417 23.00 -44.00 -43.52
C GLU A 417 22.37 -44.79 -44.67
N TYR A 418 22.55 -44.27 -45.88
CA TYR A 418 22.08 -44.87 -47.12
C TYR A 418 23.26 -45.32 -47.97
N LYS A 419 23.14 -46.53 -48.50
CA LYS A 419 24.01 -47.10 -49.51
C LYS A 419 23.41 -46.78 -50.88
N ILE A 420 24.15 -46.10 -51.74
CA ILE A 420 23.69 -45.58 -53.02
C ILE A 420 24.59 -46.11 -54.14
N THR A 421 24.01 -46.52 -55.26
CA THR A 421 24.73 -47.15 -56.38
C THR A 421 24.24 -46.59 -57.72
N VAL A 422 25.17 -46.10 -58.55
CA VAL A 422 24.90 -45.55 -59.89
C VAL A 422 25.38 -46.53 -60.95
N VAL A 423 24.54 -46.89 -61.92
CA VAL A 423 24.90 -47.79 -63.04
C VAL A 423 24.58 -47.13 -64.38
N PRO A 424 25.50 -47.08 -65.37
CA PRO A 424 25.20 -46.56 -66.71
C PRO A 424 24.55 -47.62 -67.59
N MET A 425 23.57 -47.21 -68.40
CA MET A 425 22.78 -48.10 -69.27
C MET A 425 22.79 -47.61 -70.72
N ARG A 426 23.04 -48.52 -71.69
CA ARG A 426 22.83 -48.24 -73.13
C ARG A 426 22.16 -49.44 -73.79
N GLY A 427 20.89 -49.31 -74.16
CA GLY A 427 20.00 -50.44 -74.41
C GLY A 427 20.04 -51.45 -73.25
N GLU A 428 20.29 -52.71 -73.57
CA GLU A 428 20.40 -53.83 -72.61
C GLU A 428 21.80 -53.95 -71.96
N LEU A 429 22.75 -53.06 -72.25
CA LEU A 429 24.11 -53.12 -71.69
C LEU A 429 24.20 -52.34 -70.36
N GLU A 430 24.30 -53.06 -69.23
CA GLU A 430 24.69 -52.47 -67.94
C GLU A 430 26.23 -52.29 -67.90
N GLY A 431 26.71 -51.08 -67.62
CA GLY A 431 28.14 -50.83 -67.34
C GLY A 431 28.49 -51.02 -65.86
N LYS A 432 29.75 -50.75 -65.49
CA LYS A 432 30.24 -50.97 -64.12
C LYS A 432 29.57 -50.02 -63.11
N PRO A 433 29.05 -50.53 -61.97
CA PRO A 433 28.41 -49.71 -60.94
C PRO A 433 29.42 -48.90 -60.11
N ILE A 434 29.10 -47.66 -59.80
CA ILE A 434 29.77 -46.87 -58.74
C ILE A 434 28.98 -46.99 -57.44
N LEU A 435 29.68 -47.19 -56.33
CA LEU A 435 29.12 -47.26 -54.98
C LEU A 435 29.52 -46.02 -54.16
N LEU A 436 28.55 -45.38 -53.52
CA LEU A 436 28.74 -44.28 -52.58
C LEU A 436 27.82 -44.43 -51.36
N ASN A 437 28.13 -43.72 -50.28
CA ASN A 437 27.33 -43.66 -49.05
C ASN A 437 27.00 -42.21 -48.75
N GLY A 438 25.80 -41.94 -48.20
CA GLY A 438 25.41 -40.64 -47.66
C GLY A 438 24.62 -40.79 -46.36
N ARG A 439 24.57 -39.75 -45.53
CA ARG A 439 23.85 -39.78 -44.25
C ARG A 439 22.93 -38.57 -44.13
N THR A 440 21.65 -38.80 -43.89
CA THR A 440 20.70 -37.70 -43.63
C THR A 440 21.03 -36.98 -42.32
N GLU A 441 20.76 -35.66 -42.28
CA GLU A 441 20.89 -34.86 -41.06
C GLU A 441 19.96 -35.35 -39.94
N ILE A 442 20.26 -34.95 -38.71
CA ILE A 442 19.37 -35.13 -37.55
C ILE A 442 18.26 -34.08 -37.67
N ASP A 443 16.99 -34.51 -37.66
CA ASP A 443 15.84 -33.61 -37.71
C ASP A 443 15.76 -32.71 -36.46
N GLY A 444 15.24 -31.49 -36.65
CA GLY A 444 15.14 -30.50 -35.59
C GLY A 444 13.96 -30.73 -34.63
N PRO A 445 14.12 -30.54 -33.30
CA PRO A 445 12.99 -30.62 -32.37
C PRO A 445 11.95 -29.54 -32.70
N THR A 446 10.74 -29.95 -33.05
CA THR A 446 9.66 -29.04 -33.50
C THR A 446 8.75 -28.60 -32.35
N ASN A 447 7.96 -27.55 -32.56
CA ASN A 447 7.01 -27.02 -31.57
C ASN A 447 7.67 -26.71 -30.20
N VAL A 448 8.85 -26.11 -30.21
CA VAL A 448 9.51 -25.64 -28.99
C VAL A 448 8.68 -24.49 -28.40
N VAL A 449 8.08 -24.73 -27.24
CA VAL A 449 7.25 -23.76 -26.52
C VAL A 449 7.76 -23.55 -25.11
N THR A 450 7.52 -22.35 -24.57
CA THR A 450 7.74 -22.06 -23.15
C THR A 450 6.40 -22.17 -22.42
N ASP A 451 6.30 -23.05 -21.44
CA ASP A 451 5.13 -23.19 -20.56
C ASP A 451 5.51 -23.03 -19.08
N ARG A 452 4.51 -22.81 -18.20
CA ARG A 452 4.70 -22.73 -16.73
C ARG A 452 5.87 -21.84 -16.30
N VAL A 453 5.86 -20.59 -16.75
CA VAL A 453 6.87 -19.60 -16.39
C VAL A 453 6.63 -19.10 -14.95
N THR A 454 7.71 -18.78 -14.24
CA THR A 454 7.71 -18.11 -12.94
C THR A 454 8.67 -16.91 -12.98
N GLU A 455 8.96 -16.32 -11.81
CA GLU A 455 9.98 -15.27 -11.66
C GLU A 455 11.42 -15.78 -11.85
N ASP A 456 11.69 -17.05 -11.53
CA ASP A 456 13.03 -17.66 -11.46
C ASP A 456 13.22 -18.94 -12.30
N THR A 457 12.12 -19.48 -12.86
CA THR A 457 12.11 -20.70 -13.68
C THR A 457 11.19 -20.58 -14.90
N ALA A 458 11.40 -21.44 -15.89
CA ALA A 458 10.49 -21.64 -17.01
C ALA A 458 10.54 -23.09 -17.48
N THR A 459 9.39 -23.71 -17.77
CA THR A 459 9.39 -25.00 -18.47
C THR A 459 9.51 -24.75 -19.96
N VAL A 460 10.34 -25.53 -20.64
CA VAL A 460 10.44 -25.54 -22.10
C VAL A 460 10.20 -26.94 -22.58
N SER A 461 9.27 -27.10 -23.51
CA SER A 461 8.78 -28.38 -24.03
C SER A 461 8.78 -28.38 -25.56
N TRP A 462 8.96 -29.55 -26.18
CA TRP A 462 9.12 -29.73 -27.63
C TRP A 462 8.60 -31.09 -28.08
N ASN A 463 8.37 -31.27 -29.38
CA ASN A 463 8.09 -32.58 -29.98
C ASN A 463 9.40 -33.37 -30.13
N PRO A 464 9.40 -34.70 -29.91
CA PRO A 464 10.59 -35.52 -30.10
C PRO A 464 10.99 -35.62 -31.58
N VAL A 465 12.29 -35.78 -31.82
CA VAL A 465 12.87 -36.00 -33.16
C VAL A 465 12.77 -37.48 -33.58
N GLN A 466 12.82 -37.74 -34.88
CA GLN A 466 12.71 -39.08 -35.47
C GLN A 466 14.06 -39.80 -35.53
N ALA A 467 15.14 -39.06 -35.75
CA ALA A 467 16.51 -39.59 -35.74
C ALA A 467 16.85 -40.21 -34.37
N ALA A 468 17.59 -41.34 -34.40
CA ALA A 468 18.16 -41.91 -33.20
C ALA A 468 19.27 -40.99 -32.64
N ILE A 469 19.07 -40.46 -31.44
CA ILE A 469 19.93 -39.45 -30.80
C ILE A 469 20.44 -39.90 -29.42
N ASP A 470 21.50 -39.24 -28.93
CA ASP A 470 22.07 -39.52 -27.61
C ASP A 470 21.40 -38.67 -26.52
N LYS A 471 21.08 -37.40 -26.83
CA LYS A 471 20.53 -36.40 -25.91
C LYS A 471 19.92 -35.21 -26.67
N TYR A 472 19.10 -34.42 -25.98
CA TYR A 472 18.85 -33.03 -26.36
C TYR A 472 19.81 -32.09 -25.62
N MET A 473 20.09 -30.94 -26.23
CA MET A 473 20.81 -29.83 -25.62
C MET A 473 19.90 -28.59 -25.62
N VAL A 474 19.80 -27.95 -24.46
CA VAL A 474 19.04 -26.72 -24.27
C VAL A 474 19.99 -25.61 -23.82
N ARG A 475 20.05 -24.51 -24.58
CA ARG A 475 20.80 -23.29 -24.23
C ARG A 475 19.83 -22.16 -23.99
N TYR A 476 19.92 -21.47 -22.87
CA TYR A 476 19.15 -20.26 -22.60
C TYR A 476 20.08 -19.07 -22.34
N THR A 477 19.77 -17.93 -22.95
CA THR A 477 20.59 -16.72 -22.94
C THR A 477 19.78 -15.51 -22.47
N SER A 478 20.32 -14.77 -21.51
CA SER A 478 19.75 -13.55 -20.94
C SER A 478 19.81 -12.36 -21.93
N ALA A 479 19.20 -11.22 -21.57
CA ALA A 479 19.34 -9.98 -22.34
C ALA A 479 20.77 -9.44 -22.29
N ASP A 480 21.49 -9.69 -21.19
CA ASP A 480 22.91 -9.33 -20.99
C ASP A 480 23.87 -10.22 -21.80
N GLY A 481 23.38 -11.28 -22.45
CA GLY A 481 24.20 -12.24 -23.22
C GLY A 481 24.80 -13.38 -22.40
N GLU A 482 24.51 -13.47 -21.10
CA GLU A 482 24.90 -14.60 -20.25
C GLU A 482 24.11 -15.85 -20.68
N SER A 483 24.80 -16.91 -21.10
CA SER A 483 24.18 -18.14 -21.60
C SER A 483 24.53 -19.36 -20.77
N LYS A 484 23.51 -20.14 -20.41
CA LYS A 484 23.63 -21.41 -19.68
C LYS A 484 23.11 -22.57 -20.52
N GLU A 485 23.79 -23.70 -20.45
CA GLU A 485 23.43 -24.92 -21.18
C GLU A 485 23.01 -26.05 -20.23
N THR A 486 22.20 -26.98 -20.72
CA THR A 486 21.78 -28.17 -19.99
C THR A 486 21.54 -29.31 -20.98
N ALA A 487 22.15 -30.47 -20.71
CA ALA A 487 21.85 -31.71 -21.43
C ALA A 487 20.58 -32.34 -20.85
N VAL A 488 19.70 -32.81 -21.74
CA VAL A 488 18.39 -33.40 -21.41
C VAL A 488 18.35 -34.79 -22.03
N HIS A 489 17.80 -35.79 -21.33
CA HIS A 489 17.84 -37.17 -21.81
C HIS A 489 17.05 -37.31 -23.12
N LYS A 490 17.48 -38.18 -24.03
CA LYS A 490 16.82 -38.38 -25.33
C LYS A 490 15.33 -38.77 -25.24
N ASP A 491 14.91 -39.38 -24.14
CA ASP A 491 13.51 -39.79 -23.88
C ASP A 491 12.70 -38.67 -23.21
N GLN A 492 13.29 -37.49 -22.94
CA GLN A 492 12.64 -36.34 -22.31
C GLN A 492 12.38 -35.25 -23.34
N THR A 493 11.11 -34.87 -23.47
CA THR A 493 10.60 -33.85 -24.40
C THR A 493 10.34 -32.49 -23.73
N SER A 494 10.90 -32.29 -22.54
CA SER A 494 10.76 -31.06 -21.76
C SER A 494 11.85 -30.94 -20.70
N THR A 495 12.22 -29.72 -20.34
CA THR A 495 13.08 -29.42 -19.19
C THR A 495 12.64 -28.15 -18.46
N ILE A 496 13.07 -28.00 -17.20
CA ILE A 496 12.84 -26.79 -16.40
C ILE A 496 14.14 -25.99 -16.37
N LEU A 497 14.11 -24.78 -16.89
CA LEU A 497 15.19 -23.80 -16.78
C LEU A 497 15.15 -23.20 -15.38
N THR A 498 16.29 -23.14 -14.69
CA THR A 498 16.36 -22.67 -13.29
C THR A 498 17.44 -21.61 -13.08
N GLY A 499 17.15 -20.65 -12.20
CA GLY A 499 18.05 -19.53 -11.90
C GLY A 499 17.97 -18.44 -12.98
N LEU A 500 16.75 -18.13 -13.40
CA LEU A 500 16.44 -16.99 -14.25
C LEU A 500 16.29 -15.72 -13.39
N LYS A 501 16.51 -14.55 -14.00
CA LYS A 501 16.23 -13.24 -13.39
C LYS A 501 14.75 -12.88 -13.55
N PRO A 502 14.07 -12.31 -12.53
CA PRO A 502 12.69 -11.85 -12.66
C PRO A 502 12.48 -10.72 -13.67
N GLY A 503 11.35 -10.74 -14.37
CA GLY A 503 10.91 -9.70 -15.31
C GLY A 503 11.77 -9.51 -16.58
N GLU A 504 12.60 -10.49 -16.94
CA GLU A 504 13.57 -10.47 -18.04
C GLU A 504 13.22 -11.47 -19.18
N ALA A 505 13.62 -11.15 -20.40
CA ALA A 505 13.37 -11.96 -21.60
C ALA A 505 14.58 -12.82 -21.99
N TYR A 506 14.50 -14.13 -21.73
CA TYR A 506 15.49 -15.10 -22.18
C TYR A 506 15.14 -15.63 -23.58
N LYS A 507 16.16 -15.81 -24.42
CA LYS A 507 16.07 -16.63 -25.65
C LYS A 507 16.50 -18.05 -25.32
N VAL A 508 15.71 -19.05 -25.70
CA VAL A 508 16.00 -20.46 -25.47
C VAL A 508 16.13 -21.18 -26.81
N TYR A 509 17.20 -21.95 -26.99
CA TYR A 509 17.49 -22.78 -28.15
C TYR A 509 17.49 -24.25 -27.73
N VAL A 510 16.84 -25.10 -28.52
CA VAL A 510 16.83 -26.56 -28.34
C VAL A 510 17.32 -27.23 -29.62
N TRP A 511 18.19 -28.22 -29.48
CA TRP A 511 18.61 -29.10 -30.57
C TRP A 511 18.91 -30.51 -30.05
N ALA A 512 18.91 -31.50 -30.94
CA ALA A 512 19.32 -32.86 -30.64
C ALA A 512 20.80 -33.09 -31.00
N GLU A 513 21.49 -33.99 -30.30
CA GLU A 513 22.87 -34.38 -30.61
C GLU A 513 23.05 -35.90 -30.66
N ARG A 514 23.93 -36.35 -31.57
CA ARG A 514 24.38 -37.74 -31.72
C ARG A 514 25.87 -37.75 -32.07
N GLY A 515 26.72 -38.19 -31.14
CA GLY A 515 28.17 -38.03 -31.25
C GLY A 515 28.57 -36.57 -31.47
N ASN A 516 29.22 -36.28 -32.60
CA ASN A 516 29.64 -34.93 -33.00
C ASN A 516 28.63 -34.21 -33.93
N GLN A 517 27.52 -34.86 -34.31
CA GLN A 517 26.47 -34.25 -35.14
C GLN A 517 25.37 -33.66 -34.25
N GLY A 518 24.83 -32.50 -34.65
CA GLY A 518 23.72 -31.85 -33.98
C GLY A 518 22.65 -31.40 -34.98
N SER A 519 21.38 -31.42 -34.59
CA SER A 519 20.27 -30.96 -35.42
C SER A 519 20.31 -29.44 -35.64
N LYS A 520 19.50 -28.97 -36.59
CA LYS A 520 19.09 -27.56 -36.64
C LYS A 520 18.48 -27.14 -35.30
N LYS A 521 18.75 -25.91 -34.87
CA LYS A 521 18.27 -25.34 -33.59
C LYS A 521 16.91 -24.69 -33.78
N ALA A 522 15.94 -25.07 -32.96
CA ALA A 522 14.67 -24.36 -32.83
C ALA A 522 14.70 -23.45 -31.59
N ASP A 523 14.05 -22.29 -31.65
CA ASP A 523 14.07 -21.29 -30.58
C ASP A 523 12.68 -20.85 -30.07
N THR A 524 12.66 -20.42 -28.81
CA THR A 524 11.51 -19.82 -28.13
C THR A 524 11.98 -18.67 -27.23
N LYS A 525 11.04 -17.87 -26.73
CA LYS A 525 11.30 -16.81 -25.74
C LYS A 525 10.65 -17.18 -24.41
N ALA A 526 11.41 -17.06 -23.33
CA ALA A 526 10.95 -17.21 -21.97
C ALA A 526 11.03 -15.85 -21.27
N LEU A 527 9.89 -15.17 -21.14
CA LEU A 527 9.79 -13.89 -20.43
C LEU A 527 9.35 -14.16 -18.99
N THR A 528 10.28 -14.11 -18.03
CA THR A 528 10.00 -14.39 -16.63
C THR A 528 8.97 -13.42 -16.05
N ASP A 529 8.26 -13.87 -15.03
CA ASP A 529 7.34 -13.04 -14.27
C ASP A 529 8.08 -12.03 -13.39
N ILE A 530 7.38 -10.95 -13.08
CA ILE A 530 7.82 -9.92 -12.15
C ILE A 530 7.72 -10.54 -10.76
N ASP A 531 8.79 -10.50 -9.97
CA ASP A 531 8.79 -11.02 -8.61
C ASP A 531 7.82 -10.23 -7.71
N SER A 532 7.24 -10.92 -6.72
CA SER A 532 6.31 -10.30 -5.78
C SER A 532 7.06 -9.60 -4.64
N PRO A 533 6.66 -8.38 -4.24
CA PRO A 533 7.23 -7.71 -3.07
C PRO A 533 7.17 -8.60 -1.83
N GLN A 534 8.27 -8.70 -1.09
CA GLN A 534 8.37 -9.58 0.08
C GLN A 534 8.44 -8.78 1.39
N ASN A 535 8.31 -9.50 2.52
CA ASN A 535 8.39 -8.95 3.88
C ASN A 535 7.45 -7.73 4.10
N LEU A 536 6.17 -7.87 3.75
CA LEU A 536 5.16 -6.82 3.93
C LEU A 536 4.86 -6.56 5.42
N VAL A 537 5.57 -5.59 6.00
CA VAL A 537 5.40 -5.15 7.38
C VAL A 537 4.44 -3.95 7.40
N THR A 538 3.37 -4.06 8.19
CA THR A 538 2.59 -2.88 8.60
C THR A 538 3.21 -2.32 9.89
N ASP A 539 3.70 -1.07 9.86
CA ASP A 539 4.23 -0.34 11.02
C ASP A 539 3.53 1.02 11.21
N ARG A 540 3.86 1.72 12.31
CA ARG A 540 3.36 3.09 12.62
C ARG A 540 1.84 3.26 12.49
N VAL A 541 1.09 2.21 12.86
CA VAL A 541 -0.37 2.23 12.84
C VAL A 541 -0.91 3.31 13.78
N THR A 542 -1.98 3.96 13.36
CA THR A 542 -2.76 4.90 14.15
C THR A 542 -4.25 4.62 13.98
N GLU A 543 -5.09 5.45 14.56
CA GLU A 543 -6.54 5.47 14.39
C GLU A 543 -7.00 5.76 12.96
N ASN A 544 -6.20 6.44 12.12
CA ASN A 544 -6.62 6.84 10.76
C ASN A 544 -5.54 6.70 9.67
N THR A 545 -4.35 6.22 10.02
CA THR A 545 -3.25 5.88 9.10
C THR A 545 -2.58 4.56 9.48
N ALA A 546 -1.85 3.99 8.53
CA ALA A 546 -0.86 2.94 8.77
C ALA A 546 0.26 3.08 7.74
N THR A 547 1.51 2.80 8.12
CA THR A 547 2.59 2.65 7.15
C THR A 547 2.68 1.18 6.76
N VAL A 548 2.86 0.91 5.47
CA VAL A 548 3.18 -0.43 4.97
C VAL A 548 4.49 -0.34 4.21
N SER A 549 5.40 -1.28 4.49
CA SER A 549 6.72 -1.38 3.89
C SER A 549 6.98 -2.81 3.37
N TRP A 550 7.84 -2.93 2.36
CA TRP A 550 8.15 -4.16 1.63
C TRP A 550 9.56 -4.10 1.03
N ASP A 551 10.16 -5.26 0.79
CA ASP A 551 11.42 -5.36 0.04
C ASP A 551 11.22 -5.01 -1.45
N LEU A 552 12.18 -4.29 -2.03
CA LEU A 552 12.15 -3.93 -3.44
C LEU A 552 12.33 -5.17 -4.33
N VAL A 553 11.53 -5.25 -5.39
CA VAL A 553 11.58 -6.34 -6.38
C VAL A 553 12.80 -6.20 -7.29
N GLN A 554 13.33 -7.33 -7.76
CA GLN A 554 14.51 -7.40 -8.63
C GLN A 554 14.18 -7.06 -10.08
N ALA A 555 12.96 -7.38 -10.53
CA ALA A 555 12.47 -7.02 -11.85
C ALA A 555 12.42 -5.48 -12.02
N ALA A 556 12.98 -4.97 -13.11
CA ALA A 556 12.84 -3.55 -13.46
C ALA A 556 11.37 -3.22 -13.78
N ILE A 557 10.72 -2.41 -12.94
CA ILE A 557 9.28 -2.09 -12.95
C ILE A 557 9.02 -0.59 -13.18
N ASP A 558 7.77 -0.22 -13.46
CA ASP A 558 7.36 1.18 -13.61
C ASP A 558 6.93 1.80 -12.26
N ARG A 559 6.15 1.05 -11.47
CA ARG A 559 5.69 1.45 -10.12
C ARG A 559 5.22 0.25 -9.29
N TYR A 560 5.05 0.45 -8.00
CA TYR A 560 4.20 -0.39 -7.16
C TYR A 560 2.77 0.15 -7.14
N VAL A 561 1.80 -0.72 -6.85
CA VAL A 561 0.42 -0.36 -6.54
C VAL A 561 0.07 -0.97 -5.19
N VAL A 562 -0.48 -0.14 -4.29
CA VAL A 562 -0.90 -0.53 -2.95
C VAL A 562 -2.41 -0.38 -2.85
N ARG A 563 -3.13 -1.49 -2.67
CA ARG A 563 -4.59 -1.50 -2.47
C ARG A 563 -4.94 -1.92 -1.06
N TYR A 564 -5.65 -1.08 -0.32
CA TYR A 564 -6.16 -1.42 1.00
C TYR A 564 -7.69 -1.51 1.00
N THR A 565 -8.18 -2.58 1.60
CA THR A 565 -9.59 -2.99 1.58
C THR A 565 -10.11 -3.06 3.00
N SER A 566 -11.19 -2.35 3.29
CA SER A 566 -11.89 -2.41 4.58
C SER A 566 -12.73 -3.69 4.71
N ALA A 567 -13.07 -4.08 5.94
CA ALA A 567 -13.96 -5.20 6.22
C ALA A 567 -15.38 -5.05 5.62
N ASP A 568 -15.82 -3.81 5.38
CA ASP A 568 -17.08 -3.47 4.71
C ASP A 568 -16.97 -3.36 3.18
N GLY A 569 -15.79 -3.60 2.61
CA GLY A 569 -15.58 -3.75 1.17
C GLY A 569 -15.14 -2.50 0.41
N GLU A 570 -15.07 -1.33 1.05
CA GLU A 570 -14.44 -0.15 0.43
C GLU A 570 -12.95 -0.41 0.19
N THR A 571 -12.53 -0.27 -1.08
CA THR A 571 -11.14 -0.34 -1.54
C THR A 571 -10.61 1.05 -1.87
N LYS A 572 -9.36 1.34 -1.50
CA LYS A 572 -8.58 2.46 -2.05
C LYS A 572 -7.27 1.94 -2.65
N GLU A 573 -6.84 2.53 -3.76
CA GLU A 573 -5.58 2.22 -4.43
C GLU A 573 -4.66 3.45 -4.42
N VAL A 574 -3.36 3.23 -4.21
CA VAL A 574 -2.32 4.27 -4.21
C VAL A 574 -1.15 3.80 -5.08
N PRO A 575 -0.78 4.53 -6.15
CA PRO A 575 0.44 4.28 -6.90
C PRO A 575 1.65 4.76 -6.08
N VAL A 576 2.70 3.94 -6.04
CA VAL A 576 3.92 4.18 -5.24
C VAL A 576 5.14 4.04 -6.16
N GLY A 577 6.09 4.97 -6.09
CA GLY A 577 7.21 5.02 -7.04
C GLY A 577 8.08 3.76 -6.99
N LYS A 578 8.63 3.31 -8.13
CA LYS A 578 9.46 2.09 -8.22
C LYS A 578 10.68 2.05 -7.27
N GLU A 579 11.20 3.21 -6.89
CA GLU A 579 12.33 3.36 -5.94
C GLU A 579 11.87 3.37 -4.46
N GLN A 580 10.56 3.25 -4.17
CA GLN A 580 9.99 3.39 -2.83
C GLN A 580 9.54 2.03 -2.27
N SER A 581 10.12 1.67 -1.13
CA SER A 581 9.85 0.44 -0.36
C SER A 581 8.80 0.61 0.74
N SER A 582 8.06 1.73 0.75
CA SER A 582 6.99 1.97 1.72
C SER A 582 6.01 3.06 1.27
N THR A 583 4.81 3.06 1.87
CA THR A 583 3.83 4.14 1.74
C THR A 583 2.99 4.31 3.01
N VAL A 584 2.37 5.48 3.16
CA VAL A 584 1.45 5.78 4.27
C VAL A 584 0.01 5.71 3.76
N LEU A 585 -0.76 4.75 4.27
CA LEU A 585 -2.19 4.63 4.04
C LEU A 585 -2.91 5.72 4.84
N THR A 586 -3.91 6.38 4.24
CA THR A 586 -4.54 7.58 4.84
C THR A 586 -6.06 7.59 4.70
N GLY A 587 -6.72 8.19 5.70
CA GLY A 587 -8.18 8.19 5.78
C GLY A 587 -8.74 6.79 5.98
N LEU A 588 -8.13 6.03 6.89
CA LEU A 588 -8.67 4.78 7.41
C LEU A 588 -9.70 5.08 8.53
N ARG A 589 -10.62 4.16 8.79
CA ARG A 589 -11.53 4.22 9.96
C ARG A 589 -10.85 3.67 11.23
N PRO A 590 -11.07 4.26 12.42
CA PRO A 590 -10.58 3.71 13.69
C PRO A 590 -11.15 2.33 14.04
N GLY A 591 -10.32 1.48 14.66
CA GLY A 591 -10.71 0.16 15.17
C GLY A 591 -11.19 -0.86 14.13
N VAL A 592 -10.82 -0.68 12.86
CA VAL A 592 -11.18 -1.50 11.69
C VAL A 592 -9.95 -2.24 11.16
N GLU A 593 -10.10 -3.51 10.79
CA GLU A 593 -9.05 -4.25 10.10
C GLU A 593 -9.12 -4.02 8.59
N TYR A 594 -8.01 -3.55 8.02
CA TYR A 594 -7.82 -3.43 6.57
C TYR A 594 -6.91 -4.55 6.07
N THR A 595 -7.26 -5.18 4.95
CA THR A 595 -6.36 -6.06 4.20
C THR A 595 -5.67 -5.24 3.12
N VAL A 596 -4.34 -5.21 3.16
CA VAL A 596 -3.49 -4.42 2.26
C VAL A 596 -2.79 -5.36 1.30
N TYR A 597 -2.97 -5.13 0.00
CA TYR A 597 -2.29 -5.81 -1.09
C TYR A 597 -1.22 -4.89 -1.69
N VAL A 598 -0.03 -5.42 -1.96
CA VAL A 598 1.03 -4.73 -2.70
C VAL A 598 1.46 -5.59 -3.88
N TRP A 599 1.61 -4.98 -5.05
CA TRP A 599 2.21 -5.60 -6.22
C TRP A 599 3.00 -4.60 -7.04
N ALA A 600 3.84 -5.11 -7.94
CA ALA A 600 4.62 -4.32 -8.88
C ALA A 600 3.99 -4.38 -10.28
N GLU A 601 4.09 -3.29 -11.04
CA GLU A 601 3.53 -3.18 -12.39
C GLU A 601 4.61 -2.75 -13.41
N LYS A 602 4.56 -3.34 -14.61
CA LYS A 602 5.39 -3.00 -15.77
C LYS A 602 4.54 -3.06 -17.05
N GLY A 603 4.18 -1.91 -17.60
CA GLY A 603 3.22 -1.79 -18.70
C GLY A 603 1.86 -2.38 -18.32
N THR A 604 1.48 -3.49 -18.95
CA THR A 604 0.24 -4.23 -18.67
C THR A 604 0.43 -5.49 -17.81
N ARG A 605 1.65 -5.74 -17.29
CA ARG A 605 1.97 -6.89 -16.43
C ARG A 605 1.98 -6.48 -14.97
N GLU A 606 1.38 -7.31 -14.11
CA GLU A 606 1.50 -7.23 -12.65
C GLU A 606 2.23 -8.45 -12.06
N SER A 607 2.94 -8.27 -10.94
CA SER A 607 3.42 -9.39 -10.13
C SER A 607 2.32 -9.97 -9.24
N LYS A 608 2.58 -11.13 -8.62
CA LYS A 608 1.66 -11.72 -7.62
C LYS A 608 1.48 -10.73 -6.46
N LYS A 609 0.24 -10.62 -5.99
CA LYS A 609 -0.14 -9.65 -4.95
C LYS A 609 0.20 -10.23 -3.58
N ALA A 610 1.23 -9.70 -2.94
CA ALA A 610 1.50 -9.99 -1.54
C ALA A 610 0.51 -9.22 -0.66
N ASP A 611 0.12 -9.79 0.48
CA ASP A 611 -0.82 -9.14 1.40
C ASP A 611 -0.35 -9.09 2.86
N THR A 612 -0.90 -8.13 3.60
CA THR A 612 -0.67 -7.94 5.04
C THR A 612 -1.90 -7.30 5.69
N LYS A 613 -1.99 -7.38 7.02
CA LYS A 613 -3.11 -6.83 7.79
C LYS A 613 -2.71 -5.52 8.49
N ALA A 614 -3.53 -4.50 8.29
CA ALA A 614 -3.44 -3.21 8.95
C ALA A 614 -4.65 -2.98 9.87
N PRO A 615 -4.61 -3.46 11.13
CA PRO A 615 -5.67 -3.25 12.11
C PRO A 615 -5.53 -1.86 12.76
N THR A 616 -6.26 -0.85 12.28
CA THR A 616 -6.19 0.51 12.81
C THR A 616 -6.47 0.56 14.31
N ASP A 617 -5.84 1.51 15.00
CA ASP A 617 -6.04 1.68 16.42
C ASP A 617 -7.42 2.23 16.77
N ILE A 618 -7.81 1.99 18.01
CA ILE A 618 -9.03 2.53 18.60
C ILE A 618 -8.78 4.01 18.85
N ASP A 619 -9.62 4.88 18.31
CA ASP A 619 -9.53 6.32 18.56
C ASP A 619 -9.74 6.61 20.05
N SER A 620 -8.95 7.55 20.59
CA SER A 620 -9.04 7.92 22.00
C SER A 620 -10.18 8.89 22.23
N PRO A 621 -11.01 8.71 23.29
CA PRO A 621 -12.09 9.63 23.61
C PRO A 621 -11.57 11.05 23.78
N GLN A 622 -12.29 12.02 23.21
CA GLN A 622 -11.87 13.43 23.18
C GLN A 622 -12.73 14.31 24.09
N ASN A 623 -12.33 15.57 24.24
CA ASN A 623 -13.04 16.58 25.03
C ASN A 623 -13.41 16.12 26.45
N LEU A 624 -12.43 15.57 27.18
CA LEU A 624 -12.58 15.14 28.57
C LEU A 624 -12.82 16.33 29.50
N VAL A 625 -14.10 16.59 29.77
CA VAL A 625 -14.54 17.61 30.73
C VAL A 625 -14.81 16.96 32.08
N THR A 626 -14.24 17.52 33.15
CA THR A 626 -14.67 17.26 34.52
C THR A 626 -15.74 18.28 34.90
N ASP A 627 -16.96 17.84 35.22
CA ASP A 627 -18.05 18.69 35.71
C ASP A 627 -18.62 18.17 37.05
N ARG A 628 -19.51 18.94 37.68
CA ARG A 628 -20.21 18.57 38.94
C ARG A 628 -19.28 18.03 40.03
N VAL A 629 -18.11 18.67 40.19
CA VAL A 629 -17.16 18.32 41.25
C VAL A 629 -17.78 18.63 42.62
N THR A 630 -17.51 17.76 43.59
CA THR A 630 -17.81 17.95 45.00
C THR A 630 -16.57 17.62 45.84
N GLU A 631 -16.72 17.67 47.16
CA GLU A 631 -15.74 17.22 48.14
C GLU A 631 -15.43 15.70 48.06
N ASN A 632 -16.28 14.88 47.44
CA ASN A 632 -16.18 13.42 47.47
C ASN A 632 -16.56 12.70 46.17
N THR A 633 -17.01 13.44 45.15
CA THR A 633 -17.35 12.94 43.81
C THR A 633 -16.92 13.93 42.73
N ALA A 634 -16.82 13.44 41.49
CA ALA A 634 -16.69 14.29 40.30
C ALA A 634 -17.34 13.57 39.13
N THR A 635 -18.01 14.30 38.23
CA THR A 635 -18.49 13.73 36.96
C THR A 635 -17.42 13.98 35.91
N VAL A 636 -17.17 12.99 35.06
CA VAL A 636 -16.25 13.13 33.91
C VAL A 636 -16.99 12.67 32.67
N SER A 637 -16.96 13.49 31.63
CA SER A 637 -17.62 13.26 30.34
C SER A 637 -16.64 13.42 29.18
N TRP A 638 -16.88 12.68 28.09
CA TRP A 638 -16.04 12.62 26.90
C TRP A 638 -16.87 12.33 25.64
N ASP A 639 -16.33 12.66 24.47
CA ASP A 639 -16.95 12.32 23.20
C ASP A 639 -16.87 10.82 22.89
N LEU A 640 -17.95 10.28 22.31
CA LEU A 640 -17.98 8.88 21.88
C LEU A 640 -16.98 8.60 20.75
N VAL A 641 -16.35 7.43 20.79
CA VAL A 641 -15.32 7.01 19.83
C VAL A 641 -15.95 6.34 18.61
N GLN A 642 -15.32 6.48 17.45
CA GLN A 642 -15.81 5.95 16.18
C GLN A 642 -15.55 4.44 16.06
N ALA A 643 -14.48 3.94 16.67
CA ALA A 643 -14.18 2.53 16.75
C ALA A 643 -15.26 1.77 17.54
N ALA A 644 -15.85 0.73 16.95
CA ALA A 644 -16.76 -0.17 17.66
C ALA A 644 -16.02 -0.90 18.78
N ILE A 645 -16.35 -0.58 20.05
CA ILE A 645 -15.65 -1.00 21.28
C ILE A 645 -16.56 -1.84 22.20
N ASP A 646 -15.97 -2.52 23.18
CA ASP A 646 -16.73 -3.30 24.18
C ASP A 646 -17.16 -2.42 25.37
N ARG A 647 -16.23 -1.56 25.83
CA ARG A 647 -16.40 -0.68 27.00
C ARG A 647 -15.44 0.51 26.96
N TYR A 648 -15.73 1.53 27.76
CA TYR A 648 -14.73 2.46 28.27
C TYR A 648 -14.16 1.95 29.60
N MET A 649 -12.93 2.35 29.88
CA MET A 649 -12.27 2.18 31.17
C MET A 649 -11.86 3.56 31.68
N VAL A 650 -12.26 3.88 32.91
CA VAL A 650 -11.97 5.14 33.58
C VAL A 650 -11.13 4.86 34.81
N ARG A 651 -9.86 5.26 34.81
CA ARG A 651 -9.01 5.27 36.01
C ARG A 651 -8.96 6.66 36.60
N TYR A 652 -8.97 6.77 37.92
CA TYR A 652 -8.63 7.99 38.63
C TYR A 652 -7.57 7.71 39.70
N THR A 653 -6.54 8.56 39.71
CA THR A 653 -5.33 8.44 40.52
C THR A 653 -5.21 9.65 41.42
N SER A 654 -5.17 9.45 42.74
CA SER A 654 -4.83 10.53 43.69
C SER A 654 -3.34 10.90 43.62
N VAL A 655 -2.98 12.11 44.06
CA VAL A 655 -1.55 12.51 44.21
C VAL A 655 -0.74 11.57 45.10
N ASP A 656 -1.40 10.86 46.03
CA ASP A 656 -0.79 9.89 46.94
C ASP A 656 -0.52 8.51 46.28
N GLY A 657 -0.88 8.35 45.01
CA GLY A 657 -0.66 7.12 44.22
C GLY A 657 -1.79 6.08 44.31
N GLU A 658 -2.79 6.25 45.18
CA GLU A 658 -3.97 5.37 45.16
C GLU A 658 -4.73 5.52 43.84
N THR A 659 -5.10 4.39 43.25
CA THR A 659 -5.85 4.30 41.99
C THR A 659 -7.16 3.55 42.19
N LYS A 660 -8.18 3.93 41.41
CA LYS A 660 -9.42 3.17 41.23
C LYS A 660 -9.73 3.12 39.73
N GLU A 661 -10.20 1.98 39.24
CA GLU A 661 -10.65 1.80 37.86
C GLU A 661 -12.14 1.42 37.83
N VAL A 662 -12.89 1.99 36.89
CA VAL A 662 -14.33 1.80 36.69
C VAL A 662 -14.60 1.46 35.22
N PRO A 663 -15.21 0.29 34.92
CA PRO A 663 -15.71 0.00 33.58
C PRO A 663 -16.99 0.78 33.31
N VAL A 664 -17.10 1.39 32.13
CA VAL A 664 -18.21 2.22 31.69
C VAL A 664 -18.74 1.70 30.36
N GLY A 665 -20.07 1.69 30.15
CA GLY A 665 -20.68 1.06 28.97
C GLY A 665 -20.27 1.75 27.66
N LYS A 666 -20.14 1.00 26.56
CA LYS A 666 -19.76 1.56 25.25
C LYS A 666 -20.67 2.68 24.72
N GLU A 667 -21.94 2.69 25.13
CA GLU A 667 -22.93 3.73 24.77
C GLU A 667 -22.89 4.96 25.71
N GLN A 668 -22.01 4.98 26.72
CA GLN A 668 -21.99 5.99 27.78
C GLN A 668 -20.80 6.96 27.58
N SER A 669 -21.13 8.24 27.45
CA SER A 669 -20.20 9.36 27.30
C SER A 669 -19.82 10.04 28.62
N SER A 670 -20.20 9.48 29.78
CA SER A 670 -19.82 10.02 31.09
C SER A 670 -19.90 8.99 32.21
N THR A 671 -19.25 9.29 33.34
CA THR A 671 -19.39 8.54 34.59
C THR A 671 -19.20 9.43 35.82
N VAL A 672 -19.67 8.98 36.98
CA VAL A 672 -19.50 9.65 38.28
C VAL A 672 -18.44 8.91 39.09
N LEU A 673 -17.31 9.59 39.33
CA LEU A 673 -16.25 9.13 40.22
C LEU A 673 -16.72 9.27 41.68
N THR A 674 -16.48 8.26 42.51
CA THR A 674 -17.05 8.19 43.87
C THR A 674 -16.05 7.75 44.94
N GLY A 675 -16.22 8.29 46.15
CA GLY A 675 -15.28 8.06 47.25
C GLY A 675 -13.91 8.67 46.96
N LEU A 676 -13.91 9.94 46.52
CA LEU A 676 -12.74 10.80 46.46
C LEU A 676 -12.49 11.43 47.86
N ARG A 677 -11.26 11.88 48.13
CA ARG A 677 -10.91 12.66 49.34
C ARG A 677 -11.09 14.17 49.08
N PRO A 678 -11.63 14.95 50.04
CA PRO A 678 -11.75 16.41 49.92
C PRO A 678 -10.41 17.13 49.73
N GLY A 679 -10.40 18.19 48.92
CA GLY A 679 -9.24 19.06 48.69
C GLY A 679 -8.02 18.40 48.04
N VAL A 680 -8.19 17.20 47.44
CA VAL A 680 -7.19 16.40 46.72
C VAL A 680 -7.42 16.51 45.21
N GLU A 681 -6.33 16.60 44.45
CA GLU A 681 -6.38 16.52 43.00
C GLU A 681 -6.27 15.07 42.51
N TYR A 682 -7.14 14.69 41.60
CA TYR A 682 -7.13 13.38 40.95
C TYR A 682 -6.81 13.53 39.47
N THR A 683 -5.82 12.78 38.99
CA THR A 683 -5.58 12.61 37.54
C THR A 683 -6.51 11.52 37.04
N VAL A 684 -7.46 11.88 36.18
CA VAL A 684 -8.38 10.95 35.54
C VAL A 684 -7.84 10.56 34.18
N SER A 685 -7.90 9.28 33.84
CA SER A 685 -7.52 8.72 32.55
C SER A 685 -8.68 7.91 31.98
N VAL A 686 -9.12 8.24 30.76
CA VAL A 686 -10.19 7.50 30.05
C VAL A 686 -9.60 6.88 28.79
N TRP A 687 -9.95 5.62 28.54
CA TRP A 687 -9.62 4.94 27.29
C TRP A 687 -10.73 3.98 26.89
N ALA A 688 -10.82 3.70 25.59
CA ALA A 688 -11.71 2.70 25.03
C ALA A 688 -11.01 1.34 24.94
N GLN A 689 -11.76 0.25 25.07
CA GLN A 689 -11.23 -1.13 25.08
C GLN A 689 -12.07 -2.07 24.21
N LYS A 690 -11.40 -2.94 23.46
CA LYS A 690 -12.00 -3.95 22.56
C LYS A 690 -11.16 -5.23 22.60
N GLY A 691 -11.66 -6.27 23.24
CA GLY A 691 -10.87 -7.47 23.58
C GLY A 691 -9.61 -7.10 24.36
N ALA A 692 -8.44 -7.44 23.81
CA ALA A 692 -7.14 -7.10 24.38
C ALA A 692 -6.54 -5.77 23.85
N ARG A 693 -7.25 -5.03 22.98
CA ARG A 693 -6.79 -3.74 22.44
C ARG A 693 -7.35 -2.57 23.26
N GLU A 694 -6.52 -1.54 23.45
CA GLU A 694 -6.88 -0.31 24.15
C GLU A 694 -6.59 0.91 23.27
N SER A 695 -7.38 1.98 23.40
CA SER A 695 -7.03 3.29 22.82
C SER A 695 -5.86 3.94 23.57
N LYS A 696 -5.28 4.99 22.98
CA LYS A 696 -4.48 5.96 23.75
C LYS A 696 -5.33 6.50 24.92
N LYS A 697 -4.69 6.79 26.05
CA LYS A 697 -5.37 7.21 27.28
C LYS A 697 -5.47 8.73 27.33
N ALA A 698 -6.66 9.26 27.08
CA ALA A 698 -6.94 10.67 27.27
C ALA A 698 -6.97 10.99 28.77
N HIS A 699 -6.59 12.20 29.17
CA HIS A 699 -6.47 12.58 30.58
C HIS A 699 -7.06 13.95 30.87
N THR A 700 -7.55 14.12 32.10
CA THR A 700 -8.04 15.39 32.65
C THR A 700 -7.83 15.39 34.17
N THR A 701 -7.91 16.55 34.82
CA THR A 701 -7.82 16.66 36.29
C THR A 701 -9.19 16.84 36.93
N ALA A 702 -9.36 16.25 38.11
CA ALA A 702 -10.53 16.39 38.96
C ALA A 702 -10.10 16.89 40.35
N PRO A 703 -9.94 18.22 40.52
CA PRO A 703 -9.58 18.81 41.80
C PRO A 703 -10.80 18.90 42.72
N THR A 704 -11.02 17.87 43.55
CA THR A 704 -12.13 17.82 44.52
C THR A 704 -12.23 19.09 45.37
N ASP A 705 -13.44 19.46 45.76
CA ASP A 705 -13.66 20.63 46.60
C ASP A 705 -13.17 20.43 48.03
N ILE A 706 -12.90 21.54 48.71
CA ILE A 706 -12.57 21.60 50.12
C ILE A 706 -13.88 21.37 50.89
N ASP A 707 -13.91 20.38 51.79
CA ASP A 707 -15.06 20.14 52.64
C ASP A 707 -15.33 21.33 53.56
N SER A 708 -16.60 21.59 53.88
CA SER A 708 -16.98 22.72 54.72
C SER A 708 -16.85 22.37 56.20
N PRO A 709 -16.40 23.30 57.07
CA PRO A 709 -16.43 23.14 58.51
C PRO A 709 -17.83 22.72 58.99
N GLN A 710 -17.90 21.77 59.92
CA GLN A 710 -19.17 21.24 60.45
C GLN A 710 -19.41 21.70 61.88
N ASN A 711 -20.64 21.52 62.37
CA ASN A 711 -21.05 21.77 63.76
C ASN A 711 -20.58 23.14 64.30
N LEU A 712 -20.94 24.21 63.58
CA LEU A 712 -20.53 25.58 63.90
C LEU A 712 -21.33 26.16 65.09
N VAL A 713 -20.78 26.01 66.30
CA VAL A 713 -21.42 26.41 67.57
C VAL A 713 -20.88 27.76 68.07
N THR A 714 -21.79 28.65 68.43
CA THR A 714 -21.50 29.87 69.19
C THR A 714 -21.48 29.56 70.69
N ASN A 715 -20.37 29.89 71.36
CA ASN A 715 -20.08 29.59 72.76
C ASN A 715 -19.60 30.85 73.51
N ARG A 716 -19.77 30.89 74.84
CA ARG A 716 -19.21 31.94 75.73
C ARG A 716 -19.39 33.37 75.20
N VAL A 717 -20.64 33.76 74.98
CA VAL A 717 -20.99 35.09 74.49
C VAL A 717 -21.05 36.10 75.64
N THR A 718 -20.69 37.35 75.37
CA THR A 718 -20.76 38.49 76.29
C THR A 718 -21.39 39.70 75.59
N GLU A 719 -21.37 40.87 76.22
CA GLU A 719 -21.79 42.14 75.62
C GLU A 719 -20.88 42.59 74.45
N ASN A 720 -19.67 42.04 74.32
CA ASN A 720 -18.64 42.53 73.40
C ASN A 720 -17.76 41.45 72.74
N MET A 721 -17.99 40.17 73.05
CA MET A 721 -17.23 39.02 72.53
C MET A 721 -18.14 37.81 72.29
N ALA A 722 -17.73 36.92 71.39
CA ALA A 722 -18.33 35.61 71.20
C ALA A 722 -17.25 34.59 70.80
N THR A 723 -17.26 33.39 71.36
CA THR A 723 -16.39 32.30 70.90
C THR A 723 -17.13 31.51 69.84
N ILE A 724 -16.48 31.20 68.72
CA ILE A 724 -17.04 30.43 67.62
C ILE A 724 -16.17 29.18 67.45
N SER A 725 -16.78 28.00 67.35
CA SER A 725 -16.10 26.70 67.30
C SER A 725 -16.73 25.78 66.27
N TRP A 726 -15.92 25.00 65.56
CA TRP A 726 -16.33 24.10 64.47
C TRP A 726 -15.49 22.82 64.46
N ASP A 727 -16.01 21.75 63.85
CA ASP A 727 -15.23 20.57 63.55
C ASP A 727 -14.24 20.86 62.39
N PRO A 728 -12.98 20.40 62.49
CA PRO A 728 -11.97 20.65 61.47
C PRO A 728 -12.25 19.86 60.18
N VAL A 729 -11.87 20.44 59.04
CA VAL A 729 -12.05 19.86 57.71
C VAL A 729 -10.99 18.80 57.40
N GLN A 730 -11.33 17.83 56.56
CA GLN A 730 -10.44 16.74 56.15
C GLN A 730 -9.44 17.18 55.08
N ALA A 731 -9.82 18.13 54.22
CA ALA A 731 -8.95 18.73 53.23
C ALA A 731 -7.75 19.43 53.87
N ALA A 732 -6.54 19.11 53.41
CA ALA A 732 -5.34 19.85 53.80
C ALA A 732 -5.41 21.30 53.31
N ILE A 733 -5.56 22.25 54.23
CA ILE A 733 -5.84 23.68 54.00
C ILE A 733 -4.72 24.59 54.55
N ASP A 734 -4.71 25.87 54.17
CA ASP A 734 -3.75 26.85 54.69
C ASP A 734 -4.27 27.52 55.98
N ARG A 735 -5.56 27.83 56.02
CA ARG A 735 -6.25 28.52 57.13
C ARG A 735 -7.77 28.38 57.04
N TYR A 736 -8.45 28.66 58.14
CA TYR A 736 -9.86 29.06 58.12
C TYR A 736 -9.98 30.58 57.98
N MET A 737 -11.07 31.03 57.38
CA MET A 737 -11.49 32.42 57.33
C MET A 737 -12.82 32.54 58.07
N VAL A 738 -12.86 33.43 59.06
CA VAL A 738 -14.05 33.71 59.88
C VAL A 738 -14.52 35.13 59.60
N ARG A 739 -15.69 35.26 59.01
CA ARG A 739 -16.37 36.54 58.77
C ARG A 739 -17.52 36.69 59.74
N TYR A 740 -17.70 37.88 60.30
CA TYR A 740 -18.90 38.22 61.07
C TYR A 740 -19.46 39.56 60.62
N THR A 741 -20.76 39.56 60.34
CA THR A 741 -21.52 40.70 59.83
C THR A 741 -22.63 41.04 60.80
N SER A 742 -22.66 42.27 61.32
CA SER A 742 -23.78 42.75 62.13
C SER A 742 -25.04 42.95 61.29
N ALA A 743 -26.22 42.97 61.93
CA ALA A 743 -27.48 43.33 61.28
C ALA A 743 -27.43 44.69 60.51
N ASP A 744 -26.58 45.63 60.94
CA ASP A 744 -26.41 46.95 60.32
C ASP A 744 -25.47 46.92 59.09
N GLY A 745 -24.91 45.76 58.74
CA GLY A 745 -24.01 45.56 57.60
C GLY A 745 -22.51 45.61 57.92
N ASP A 746 -22.09 46.12 59.10
CA ASP A 746 -20.68 46.14 59.49
C ASP A 746 -20.10 44.72 59.46
N THR A 747 -19.11 44.51 58.60
CA THR A 747 -18.51 43.21 58.34
C THR A 747 -17.02 43.23 58.69
N LYS A 748 -16.55 42.22 59.41
CA LYS A 748 -15.14 41.99 59.73
C LYS A 748 -14.75 40.57 59.36
N GLU A 749 -13.53 40.39 58.86
CA GLU A 749 -12.94 39.08 58.55
C GLU A 749 -11.66 38.86 59.37
N VAL A 750 -11.47 37.63 59.84
CA VAL A 750 -10.34 37.21 60.67
C VAL A 750 -9.78 35.88 60.13
N PRO A 751 -8.50 35.82 59.75
CA PRO A 751 -7.84 34.55 59.42
C PRO A 751 -7.53 33.77 60.71
N VAL A 752 -7.82 32.48 60.70
CA VAL A 752 -7.65 31.55 61.82
C VAL A 752 -6.77 30.39 61.37
N GLY A 753 -5.79 29.97 62.19
CA GLY A 753 -4.81 28.97 61.78
C GLY A 753 -5.44 27.62 61.46
N LYS A 754 -4.93 26.88 60.46
CA LYS A 754 -5.46 25.57 60.06
C LYS A 754 -5.56 24.53 61.19
N GLU A 755 -4.69 24.64 62.20
CA GLU A 755 -4.68 23.78 63.40
C GLU A 755 -5.72 24.20 64.47
N GLN A 756 -6.52 25.25 64.23
CA GLN A 756 -7.46 25.83 65.20
C GLN A 756 -8.92 25.55 64.80
N SER A 757 -9.65 24.88 65.67
CA SER A 757 -11.09 24.58 65.57
C SER A 757 -11.99 25.63 66.26
N SER A 758 -11.43 26.75 66.71
CA SER A 758 -12.20 27.85 67.31
C SER A 758 -11.47 29.19 67.25
N THR A 759 -12.24 30.28 67.38
CA THR A 759 -11.73 31.64 67.53
C THR A 759 -12.61 32.48 68.46
N VAL A 760 -12.09 33.60 68.96
CA VAL A 760 -12.83 34.56 69.78
C VAL A 760 -13.03 35.85 69.00
N LEU A 761 -14.27 36.14 68.65
CA LEU A 761 -14.68 37.43 68.08
C LEU A 761 -14.65 38.48 69.18
N THR A 762 -14.08 39.66 68.91
CA THR A 762 -13.88 40.72 69.91
C THR A 762 -14.24 42.10 69.35
N GLY A 763 -14.68 43.01 70.22
CA GLY A 763 -15.14 44.33 69.80
C GLY A 763 -16.46 44.26 69.02
N LEU A 764 -17.38 43.42 69.51
CA LEU A 764 -18.78 43.38 69.09
C LEU A 764 -19.59 44.48 69.82
N ARG A 765 -20.74 44.87 69.27
CA ARG A 765 -21.71 45.77 69.93
C ARG A 765 -22.63 44.99 70.88
N PRO A 766 -22.99 45.52 72.07
CA PRO A 766 -23.99 44.92 72.94
C PRO A 766 -25.40 44.86 72.31
N GLY A 767 -26.15 43.78 72.56
CA GLY A 767 -27.54 43.62 72.12
C GLY A 767 -27.78 43.54 70.60
N VAL A 768 -26.80 43.05 69.82
CA VAL A 768 -26.80 43.01 68.35
C VAL A 768 -26.64 41.57 67.84
N GLU A 769 -27.33 41.23 66.75
CA GLU A 769 -27.13 39.99 66.01
C GLU A 769 -25.95 40.10 65.04
N TYR A 770 -25.09 39.07 65.05
CA TYR A 770 -24.02 38.86 64.10
C TYR A 770 -24.24 37.54 63.36
N MET A 771 -24.34 37.60 62.04
CA MET A 771 -24.23 36.42 61.18
C MET A 771 -22.74 36.09 61.01
N VAL A 772 -22.33 34.88 61.37
CA VAL A 772 -20.94 34.42 61.34
C VAL A 772 -20.77 33.32 60.30
N SER A 773 -20.02 33.62 59.24
CA SER A 773 -19.62 32.66 58.20
C SER A 773 -18.21 32.14 58.47
N VAL A 774 -18.01 30.81 58.47
CA VAL A 774 -16.68 30.17 58.54
C VAL A 774 -16.47 29.30 57.30
N TRP A 775 -15.29 29.41 56.69
CA TRP A 775 -14.88 28.55 55.58
C TRP A 775 -13.39 28.24 55.63
N ALA A 776 -12.98 27.15 55.00
CA ALA A 776 -11.58 26.79 54.82
C ALA A 776 -11.02 27.36 53.51
N GLN A 777 -9.74 27.71 53.49
CA GLN A 777 -9.06 28.31 52.33
C GLN A 777 -7.73 27.58 52.04
N LYS A 778 -7.46 27.34 50.75
CA LYS A 778 -6.23 26.71 50.23
C LYS A 778 -5.82 27.40 48.93
N GLY A 779 -4.77 28.22 48.97
CA GLY A 779 -4.42 29.12 47.88
C GLY A 779 -5.59 30.06 47.54
N ALA A 780 -6.08 29.98 46.30
CA ALA A 780 -7.25 30.72 45.82
C ALA A 780 -8.58 29.94 45.90
N ARG A 781 -8.57 28.70 46.44
CA ARG A 781 -9.78 27.87 46.59
C ARG A 781 -10.36 28.02 47.99
N GLU A 782 -11.69 28.01 48.08
CA GLU A 782 -12.46 28.15 49.32
C GLU A 782 -13.46 27.01 49.46
N SER A 783 -13.76 26.56 50.69
CA SER A 783 -14.88 25.66 50.94
C SER A 783 -16.23 26.39 50.83
N LYS A 784 -17.33 25.63 50.78
CA LYS A 784 -18.66 26.16 51.11
C LYS A 784 -18.60 26.78 52.52
N LYS A 785 -19.36 27.85 52.74
CA LYS A 785 -19.40 28.57 54.03
C LYS A 785 -20.38 27.87 54.96
N ALA A 786 -19.96 27.64 56.20
CA ALA A 786 -20.84 27.26 57.30
C ALA A 786 -21.25 28.55 58.03
N ASP A 787 -22.55 28.74 58.23
CA ASP A 787 -23.11 29.97 58.83
C ASP A 787 -23.77 29.66 60.19
N THR A 788 -23.61 30.56 61.15
CA THR A 788 -24.28 30.51 62.47
C THR A 788 -24.62 31.94 62.94
N THR A 789 -25.55 32.09 63.88
CA THR A 789 -25.89 33.41 64.45
C THR A 789 -25.37 33.56 65.87
N ALA A 790 -24.70 34.69 66.14
CA ALA A 790 -24.17 35.05 67.44
C ALA A 790 -24.83 36.35 67.93
N TRP A 791 -25.54 36.27 69.05
CA TRP A 791 -26.24 37.40 69.66
C TRP A 791 -25.54 37.85 70.93
N THR A 792 -24.99 39.07 70.94
CA THR A 792 -24.33 39.63 72.13
C THR A 792 -25.31 39.90 73.27
N GLU A 793 -24.80 39.84 74.51
CA GLU A 793 -25.58 40.24 75.69
C GLU A 793 -25.95 41.74 75.64
N ILE A 794 -27.06 42.10 76.27
CA ILE A 794 -27.42 43.50 76.54
C ILE A 794 -26.51 43.97 77.69
N ASP A 795 -25.75 45.05 77.49
CA ASP A 795 -24.92 45.58 78.57
C ASP A 795 -25.81 46.17 79.70
N PRO A 796 -25.43 46.04 80.96
CA PRO A 796 -26.25 46.54 82.07
C PRO A 796 -26.31 48.08 82.08
N PRO A 797 -27.40 48.69 82.58
CA PRO A 797 -27.42 50.11 82.88
C PRO A 797 -26.32 50.46 83.88
N LYS A 798 -25.92 51.74 83.93
CA LYS A 798 -24.76 52.18 84.73
C LYS A 798 -25.18 53.19 85.79
N ASN A 799 -24.38 53.35 86.84
CA ASN A 799 -24.55 54.40 87.87
C ASN A 799 -25.89 54.41 88.65
N LEU A 800 -26.58 53.26 88.84
CA LEU A 800 -27.83 53.20 89.62
C LEU A 800 -27.61 53.67 91.07
N ARG A 801 -28.28 54.75 91.46
CA ARG A 801 -28.11 55.41 92.77
C ARG A 801 -29.39 56.09 93.28
N PRO A 802 -29.63 56.11 94.60
CA PRO A 802 -30.67 56.95 95.20
C PRO A 802 -30.41 58.46 94.99
N SER A 803 -31.50 59.23 94.93
CA SER A 803 -31.48 60.70 94.83
C SER A 803 -32.80 61.25 95.37
N ALA A 804 -32.76 62.35 96.14
CA ALA A 804 -33.97 62.94 96.75
C ALA A 804 -34.82 61.90 97.52
N VAL A 805 -34.27 61.40 98.63
CA VAL A 805 -34.96 60.47 99.54
C VAL A 805 -35.56 61.24 100.72
N THR A 806 -36.79 60.92 101.10
CA THR A 806 -37.58 61.62 102.11
C THR A 806 -37.92 60.68 103.28
N GLN A 807 -39.02 60.94 104.00
CA GLN A 807 -39.57 60.04 105.01
C GLN A 807 -40.43 58.92 104.40
N SER A 808 -40.96 59.11 103.19
CA SER A 808 -41.91 58.18 102.54
C SER A 808 -41.81 58.08 101.00
N THR A 809 -40.84 58.77 100.38
CA THR A 809 -40.51 58.66 98.96
C THR A 809 -39.00 58.57 98.75
N GLY A 810 -38.59 58.09 97.57
CA GLY A 810 -37.18 58.11 97.18
C GLY A 810 -36.97 57.98 95.68
N GLY A 811 -36.30 58.97 95.09
CA GLY A 811 -35.86 58.92 93.71
C GLY A 811 -34.68 57.98 93.49
N LEU A 812 -34.61 57.44 92.28
CA LEU A 812 -33.53 56.64 91.74
C LEU A 812 -33.07 57.27 90.42
N THR A 813 -31.77 57.24 90.13
CA THR A 813 -31.19 57.68 88.85
C THR A 813 -30.19 56.67 88.32
N TRP A 814 -30.11 56.51 87.00
CA TRP A 814 -29.13 55.66 86.31
C TRP A 814 -28.77 56.25 84.94
N THR A 815 -27.78 55.65 84.29
CA THR A 815 -27.36 55.91 82.92
C THR A 815 -27.84 54.75 82.04
N PRO A 816 -28.44 55.01 80.86
CA PRO A 816 -28.82 53.96 79.92
C PRO A 816 -27.64 53.03 79.52
N PRO A 817 -27.94 51.79 79.10
CA PRO A 817 -26.97 50.90 78.46
C PRO A 817 -26.58 51.42 77.06
N SER A 818 -25.62 50.74 76.43
CA SER A 818 -25.15 51.04 75.08
C SER A 818 -25.87 50.22 74.00
N ALA A 819 -26.44 49.07 74.37
CA ALA A 819 -27.44 48.36 73.58
C ALA A 819 -28.71 49.21 73.41
N GLU A 820 -29.33 49.15 72.23
CA GLU A 820 -30.72 49.57 72.06
C GLU A 820 -31.67 48.63 72.81
N ILE A 821 -32.56 49.19 73.62
CA ILE A 821 -33.47 48.47 74.52
C ILE A 821 -34.91 48.95 74.35
N ASP A 822 -35.86 48.09 74.70
CA ASP A 822 -37.29 48.42 74.73
C ASP A 822 -37.68 49.09 76.05
N GLY A 823 -37.04 48.67 77.14
CA GLY A 823 -37.26 49.24 78.47
C GLY A 823 -36.35 48.70 79.56
N TYR A 824 -36.76 48.99 80.80
CA TYR A 824 -36.15 48.48 82.02
C TYR A 824 -37.19 47.79 82.90
N VAL A 825 -36.73 46.81 83.68
CA VAL A 825 -37.46 46.23 84.80
C VAL A 825 -36.81 46.73 86.08
N LEU A 826 -37.54 47.53 86.87
CA LEU A 826 -37.12 48.04 88.17
C LEU A 826 -37.84 47.24 89.28
N THR A 827 -37.08 46.52 90.10
CA THR A 827 -37.63 45.59 91.09
C THR A 827 -37.06 45.91 92.48
N TYR A 828 -37.94 46.24 93.44
CA TYR A 828 -37.55 46.62 94.80
C TYR A 828 -38.34 45.85 95.86
N GLN A 829 -37.74 45.69 97.05
CA GLN A 829 -38.23 44.80 98.10
C GLN A 829 -38.55 45.54 99.41
N PHE A 830 -39.70 45.23 100.01
CA PHE A 830 -40.16 45.71 101.31
C PHE A 830 -39.67 44.79 102.46
N PRO A 831 -39.65 45.25 103.73
CA PRO A 831 -39.08 44.48 104.86
C PRO A 831 -39.83 43.21 105.23
N ASP A 832 -41.12 43.13 104.88
CA ASP A 832 -41.97 41.94 105.00
C ASP A 832 -41.60 40.83 104.01
N GLY A 833 -40.71 41.13 103.05
CA GLY A 833 -40.32 40.25 101.95
C GLY A 833 -41.06 40.50 100.65
N THR A 834 -42.09 41.37 100.64
CA THR A 834 -42.87 41.68 99.43
C THR A 834 -41.99 42.37 98.38
N VAL A 835 -41.95 41.80 97.18
CA VAL A 835 -41.23 42.35 96.03
C VAL A 835 -42.22 43.06 95.11
N LYS A 836 -41.88 44.27 94.68
CA LYS A 836 -42.64 45.03 93.70
C LYS A 836 -41.79 45.31 92.46
N GLU A 837 -42.32 44.91 91.32
CA GLU A 837 -41.73 45.11 89.99
C GLU A 837 -42.46 46.24 89.25
N MET A 838 -41.70 47.05 88.52
CA MET A 838 -42.17 48.17 87.69
C MET A 838 -41.46 48.12 86.34
N GLN A 839 -42.20 47.93 85.25
CA GLN A 839 -41.66 48.09 83.89
C GLN A 839 -41.63 49.57 83.50
N LEU A 840 -40.52 50.01 82.92
CA LEU A 840 -40.23 51.40 82.53
C LEU A 840 -39.84 51.45 81.05
N GLY A 841 -40.40 52.37 80.26
CA GLY A 841 -39.97 52.54 78.87
C GLY A 841 -38.52 53.04 78.74
N ARG A 842 -37.84 52.69 77.65
CA ARG A 842 -36.40 52.95 77.39
C ARG A 842 -35.89 54.37 77.70
N ASP A 843 -36.74 55.39 77.60
CA ASP A 843 -36.35 56.79 77.81
C ASP A 843 -36.22 57.19 79.31
N HIS A 844 -36.56 56.28 80.23
CA HIS A 844 -36.44 56.51 81.67
C HIS A 844 -34.98 56.45 82.14
N GLN A 845 -34.49 57.56 82.70
CA GLN A 845 -33.18 57.67 83.38
C GLN A 845 -33.32 57.96 84.88
N ARG A 846 -34.56 58.13 85.34
CA ARG A 846 -34.94 58.39 86.73
C ARG A 846 -36.33 57.84 87.01
N PHE A 847 -36.59 57.45 88.26
CA PHE A 847 -37.90 57.03 88.74
C PHE A 847 -38.06 57.38 90.23
N GLU A 848 -39.28 57.66 90.71
CA GLU A 848 -39.55 57.92 92.13
C GLU A 848 -40.35 56.78 92.75
N LEU A 849 -39.81 56.17 93.80
CA LEU A 849 -40.54 55.26 94.66
C LEU A 849 -41.39 56.07 95.64
N GLN A 850 -42.68 55.73 95.76
CA GLN A 850 -43.65 56.39 96.63
C GLN A 850 -44.35 55.37 97.53
N GLY A 851 -44.80 55.80 98.71
CA GLY A 851 -45.45 54.93 99.69
C GLY A 851 -44.47 54.05 100.48
N LEU A 852 -43.26 54.55 100.72
CA LEU A 852 -42.26 53.89 101.53
C LEU A 852 -42.53 54.12 103.04
N GLU A 853 -42.29 53.10 103.86
CA GLU A 853 -42.24 53.22 105.31
C GLU A 853 -41.03 54.04 105.79
N GLN A 854 -41.14 54.65 106.97
CA GLN A 854 -40.14 55.56 107.53
C GLN A 854 -39.02 54.83 108.30
N GLY A 855 -37.76 55.18 108.02
CA GLY A 855 -36.58 54.60 108.69
C GLY A 855 -36.11 53.26 108.10
N VAL A 856 -36.63 52.90 106.92
CA VAL A 856 -36.49 51.58 106.30
C VAL A 856 -35.53 51.65 105.11
N THR A 857 -34.73 50.58 104.91
CA THR A 857 -33.84 50.41 103.75
C THR A 857 -34.43 49.39 102.77
N TYR A 858 -34.66 49.81 101.54
CA TYR A 858 -35.18 49.02 100.43
C TYR A 858 -34.05 48.56 99.53
N PRO A 859 -33.84 47.23 99.33
CA PRO A 859 -33.07 46.72 98.21
C PRO A 859 -33.77 47.09 96.90
N VAL A 860 -33.01 47.60 95.94
CA VAL A 860 -33.49 47.99 94.62
C VAL A 860 -32.60 47.35 93.57
N SER A 861 -33.20 46.78 92.53
CA SER A 861 -32.51 46.22 91.37
C SER A 861 -33.09 46.76 90.06
N LEU A 862 -32.25 46.85 89.03
CA LEU A 862 -32.63 47.32 87.69
C LEU A 862 -32.02 46.38 86.63
N VAL A 863 -32.82 46.03 85.65
CA VAL A 863 -32.46 45.23 84.47
C VAL A 863 -32.91 46.02 83.23
N ALA A 864 -32.14 46.00 82.15
CA ALA A 864 -32.62 46.47 80.84
C ALA A 864 -33.07 45.29 79.98
N PHE A 865 -34.04 45.47 79.08
CA PHE A 865 -34.56 44.38 78.25
C PHE A 865 -34.80 44.78 76.78
N LYS A 866 -34.73 43.78 75.89
CA LYS A 866 -35.06 43.87 74.47
C LYS A 866 -35.71 42.55 74.04
N GLY A 867 -37.00 42.58 73.69
CA GLY A 867 -37.83 41.37 73.62
C GLY A 867 -37.72 40.53 74.89
N ASP A 868 -37.61 39.20 74.74
CA ASP A 868 -37.47 38.26 75.86
C ASP A 868 -36.07 38.28 76.53
N ARG A 869 -35.11 39.08 76.03
CA ARG A 869 -33.74 39.12 76.56
C ARG A 869 -33.54 40.25 77.55
N GLN A 870 -32.74 39.95 78.58
CA GLN A 870 -32.46 40.84 79.70
C GLN A 870 -30.94 41.05 79.86
N SER A 871 -30.55 42.23 80.33
CA SER A 871 -29.18 42.51 80.77
C SER A 871 -28.89 41.80 82.10
N ARG A 872 -27.60 41.72 82.47
CA ARG A 872 -27.24 41.48 83.88
C ARG A 872 -27.89 42.53 84.79
N SER A 873 -28.32 42.12 85.98
CA SER A 873 -28.99 43.00 86.95
C SER A 873 -27.97 43.85 87.72
N ILE A 874 -28.33 45.10 88.01
CA ILE A 874 -27.56 46.00 88.88
C ILE A 874 -28.39 46.36 90.11
N SER A 875 -27.77 46.47 91.28
CA SER A 875 -28.47 46.70 92.55
C SER A 875 -27.94 47.90 93.33
N THR A 876 -28.84 48.58 94.05
CA THR A 876 -28.53 49.65 95.01
C THR A 876 -29.44 49.53 96.23
N ALA A 877 -29.20 50.33 97.27
CA ALA A 877 -30.04 50.36 98.48
C ALA A 877 -30.51 51.78 98.79
N LEU A 878 -31.80 51.95 99.09
CA LEU A 878 -32.45 53.24 99.31
C LEU A 878 -33.06 53.30 100.72
N ALA A 879 -32.68 54.28 101.54
CA ALA A 879 -33.04 54.32 102.96
C ALA A 879 -33.79 55.62 103.35
N THR A 880 -34.98 55.50 103.94
CA THR A 880 -35.84 56.63 104.35
C THR A 880 -35.47 57.20 105.73
N ALA A 881 -35.79 58.47 105.99
CA ALA A 881 -35.30 59.21 107.17
C ALA A 881 -36.21 59.12 108.42
N GLY A 882 -35.67 58.68 109.56
CA GLY A 882 -36.40 58.50 110.84
C GLY A 882 -36.73 59.79 111.63
N ALA A 883 -37.59 59.65 112.65
CA ALA A 883 -38.06 60.72 113.54
C ALA A 883 -37.24 60.84 114.85
N ARG A 884 -37.40 61.95 115.60
CA ARG A 884 -36.55 62.31 116.76
C ARG A 884 -37.07 61.79 118.10
N PHE A 885 -38.38 61.79 118.30
CA PHE A 885 -39.08 61.30 119.49
C PHE A 885 -40.12 60.26 119.06
N PRO A 886 -39.81 58.95 119.07
CA PRO A 886 -40.73 57.91 118.58
C PRO A 886 -42.06 57.85 119.34
N HIS A 887 -42.03 58.11 120.65
CA HIS A 887 -43.20 58.16 121.54
C HIS A 887 -43.23 59.53 122.23
N PRO A 888 -43.78 60.59 121.60
CA PRO A 888 -43.76 61.93 122.16
C PRO A 888 -44.63 62.00 123.43
N SER A 889 -44.07 62.46 124.55
CA SER A 889 -44.80 62.45 125.83
C SER A 889 -45.72 63.65 126.06
N ASP A 890 -45.61 64.67 125.22
CA ASP A 890 -46.37 65.92 125.29
C ASP A 890 -46.38 66.61 123.92
N CYS A 891 -47.25 67.62 123.75
CA CYS A 891 -47.41 68.34 122.50
C CYS A 891 -46.14 69.09 122.05
N SER A 892 -45.23 69.47 122.95
CA SER A 892 -43.96 70.12 122.57
C SER A 892 -42.97 69.13 121.93
N GLN A 893 -43.05 67.84 122.25
CA GLN A 893 -42.28 66.79 121.58
C GLN A 893 -42.86 66.44 120.21
N VAL A 894 -44.19 66.45 120.07
CA VAL A 894 -44.86 66.36 118.76
C VAL A 894 -44.38 67.49 117.84
N GLN A 895 -44.36 68.74 118.34
CA GLN A 895 -43.90 69.92 117.60
C GLN A 895 -42.37 69.95 117.33
N GLN A 896 -41.59 69.08 117.97
CA GLN A 896 -40.16 68.90 117.68
C GLN A 896 -39.85 67.77 116.69
N ASN A 897 -40.81 66.89 116.39
CA ASN A 897 -40.69 65.89 115.33
C ASN A 897 -40.95 66.46 113.93
N SER A 898 -41.86 67.44 113.83
CA SER A 898 -42.27 68.06 112.55
C SER A 898 -42.88 69.44 112.80
N ASN A 899 -43.15 70.21 111.73
CA ASN A 899 -44.00 71.40 111.81
C ASN A 899 -45.48 70.98 111.93
N ALA A 900 -45.83 70.39 113.06
CA ALA A 900 -47.19 70.01 113.42
C ALA A 900 -48.11 71.25 113.55
N ALA A 901 -49.30 71.17 112.96
CA ALA A 901 -50.38 72.15 113.14
C ALA A 901 -51.26 71.79 114.34
N SER A 902 -52.12 72.69 114.82
CA SER A 902 -53.06 72.38 115.90
C SER A 902 -54.06 71.28 115.52
N GLY A 903 -54.42 70.42 116.48
CA GLY A 903 -55.36 69.31 116.26
C GLY A 903 -55.20 68.17 117.27
N LEU A 904 -55.86 67.03 117.02
CA LEU A 904 -55.73 65.82 117.82
C LEU A 904 -54.41 65.09 117.56
N TYR A 905 -53.68 64.77 118.62
CA TYR A 905 -52.48 63.91 118.58
C TYR A 905 -52.52 62.86 119.68
N THR A 906 -51.85 61.73 119.43
CA THR A 906 -51.56 60.74 120.46
C THR A 906 -50.21 61.09 121.09
N ILE A 907 -50.24 61.42 122.38
CA ILE A 907 -49.04 61.50 123.23
C ILE A 907 -48.95 60.22 124.07
N TYR A 908 -47.77 59.92 124.61
CA TYR A 908 -47.51 58.71 125.38
C TYR A 908 -47.10 59.08 126.81
N LEU A 909 -47.86 58.66 127.82
CA LEU A 909 -47.60 59.09 129.20
C LEU A 909 -46.17 58.70 129.61
N HIS A 910 -45.39 59.71 130.01
CA HIS A 910 -43.95 59.59 130.34
C HIS A 910 -43.05 59.03 129.21
N GLY A 911 -43.53 58.96 127.97
CA GLY A 911 -42.85 58.36 126.82
C GLY A 911 -43.04 56.84 126.68
N ASP A 912 -43.94 56.24 127.48
CA ASP A 912 -44.25 54.81 127.46
C ASP A 912 -45.22 54.47 126.33
N ALA A 913 -44.76 53.70 125.35
CA ALA A 913 -45.55 53.23 124.21
C ALA A 913 -46.84 52.47 124.60
N SER A 914 -46.89 51.89 125.80
CA SER A 914 -48.06 51.17 126.32
C SER A 914 -49.15 52.09 126.89
N GLN A 915 -48.89 53.39 127.05
CA GLN A 915 -49.82 54.37 127.63
C GLN A 915 -50.16 55.52 126.67
N PRO A 916 -50.78 55.23 125.50
CA PRO A 916 -51.25 56.27 124.59
C PRO A 916 -52.41 57.06 125.21
N LEU A 917 -52.30 58.38 125.16
CA LEU A 917 -53.35 59.34 125.53
C LEU A 917 -53.59 60.29 124.35
N GLN A 918 -54.81 60.32 123.86
CA GLN A 918 -55.21 61.29 122.83
C GLN A 918 -55.50 62.65 123.48
N VAL A 919 -54.89 63.71 122.95
CA VAL A 919 -55.07 65.09 123.40
C VAL A 919 -55.27 66.05 122.22
N TYR A 920 -55.93 67.18 122.45
CA TYR A 920 -55.87 68.30 121.52
C TYR A 920 -54.59 69.10 121.79
N CYS A 921 -53.68 69.14 120.81
CA CYS A 921 -52.52 70.01 120.85
C CYS A 921 -52.84 71.34 120.17
N ASP A 922 -52.60 72.44 120.87
CA ASP A 922 -52.48 73.78 120.29
C ASP A 922 -51.00 74.05 120.01
N MET A 923 -50.69 74.19 118.72
CA MET A 923 -49.36 74.42 118.16
C MET A 923 -49.14 75.87 117.73
N ASP A 924 -50.17 76.72 117.79
CA ASP A 924 -50.20 78.04 117.19
C ASP A 924 -50.11 79.15 118.25
N THR A 925 -50.79 79.00 119.40
CA THR A 925 -50.77 79.99 120.48
C THR A 925 -49.42 80.03 121.19
N ASP A 926 -48.84 81.23 121.34
CA ASP A 926 -47.66 81.47 122.20
C ASP A 926 -46.45 80.58 121.86
N GLY A 927 -46.26 80.25 120.58
CA GLY A 927 -45.21 79.35 120.09
C GLY A 927 -45.56 77.86 120.06
N GLY A 928 -46.72 77.48 120.63
CA GLY A 928 -47.27 76.13 120.59
C GLY A 928 -46.81 75.19 121.70
N GLY A 929 -47.06 73.90 121.47
CA GLY A 929 -46.71 72.81 122.38
C GLY A 929 -47.69 72.60 123.53
N TRP A 930 -48.89 73.17 123.46
CA TRP A 930 -49.89 73.14 124.54
C TRP A 930 -50.83 71.95 124.44
N ILE A 931 -51.00 71.22 125.54
CA ILE A 931 -52.08 70.24 125.75
C ILE A 931 -53.31 71.00 126.25
N VAL A 932 -54.36 71.10 125.43
CA VAL A 932 -55.65 71.65 125.88
C VAL A 932 -56.37 70.62 126.76
N PHE A 933 -56.90 71.07 127.90
CA PHE A 933 -57.60 70.20 128.85
C PHE A 933 -59.01 70.66 129.22
N GLN A 934 -59.36 71.92 128.92
CA GLN A 934 -60.72 72.44 129.05
C GLN A 934 -60.98 73.40 127.90
N ARG A 935 -62.18 73.34 127.31
CA ARG A 935 -62.68 74.38 126.40
C ARG A 935 -64.18 74.60 126.58
N ARG A 936 -64.61 75.87 126.57
CA ARG A 936 -65.99 76.35 126.40
C ARG A 936 -65.99 77.39 125.28
N ASN A 937 -66.94 77.29 124.36
CA ASN A 937 -67.06 78.20 123.21
C ASN A 937 -68.45 78.23 122.55
N THR A 938 -69.38 77.36 122.96
CA THR A 938 -70.70 77.20 122.31
C THR A 938 -71.84 76.94 123.28
N GLY A 939 -71.57 76.52 124.52
CA GLY A 939 -72.58 76.25 125.54
C GLY A 939 -73.41 74.99 125.30
N GLN A 940 -73.04 74.14 124.34
CA GLN A 940 -73.75 72.91 124.03
C GLN A 940 -73.49 71.81 125.05
N LEU A 941 -72.33 71.84 125.70
CA LEU A 941 -71.98 70.91 126.76
C LEU A 941 -72.21 71.55 128.14
N ASP A 942 -73.10 70.92 128.91
CA ASP A 942 -73.27 71.24 130.33
C ASP A 942 -72.05 70.77 131.15
N PHE A 943 -71.52 71.66 132.00
CA PHE A 943 -70.40 71.39 132.92
C PHE A 943 -70.84 71.24 134.39
N PHE A 944 -72.13 71.37 134.72
CA PHE A 944 -72.65 71.12 136.06
C PHE A 944 -72.71 69.62 136.36
N LYS A 945 -71.53 69.01 136.50
CA LYS A 945 -71.32 67.56 136.56
C LYS A 945 -70.93 67.06 137.94
N ARG A 946 -71.23 65.78 138.16
CA ARG A 946 -70.87 65.02 139.36
C ARG A 946 -69.37 64.76 139.43
N TRP A 947 -68.87 64.49 140.65
CA TRP A 947 -67.46 64.21 140.94
C TRP A 947 -66.84 63.22 139.95
N ARG A 948 -67.51 62.10 139.73
CA ARG A 948 -67.03 61.01 138.86
C ARG A 948 -66.77 61.47 137.43
N SER A 949 -67.65 62.28 136.85
CA SER A 949 -67.48 62.81 135.49
C SER A 949 -66.27 63.73 135.39
N TYR A 950 -66.03 64.57 136.41
CA TYR A 950 -64.83 65.41 136.47
C TYR A 950 -63.54 64.60 136.61
N VAL A 951 -63.58 63.40 137.20
CA VAL A 951 -62.46 62.47 137.27
C VAL A 951 -62.18 61.82 135.91
N GLU A 952 -63.20 61.21 135.30
CA GLU A 952 -63.07 60.43 134.06
C GLU A 952 -62.85 61.32 132.81
N GLY A 953 -63.39 62.54 132.82
CA GLY A 953 -63.47 63.45 131.66
C GLY A 953 -64.80 63.35 130.92
N PHE A 954 -65.17 64.41 130.20
CA PHE A 954 -66.41 64.47 129.40
C PHE A 954 -66.30 65.49 128.26
N GLY A 955 -67.02 65.25 127.16
CA GLY A 955 -67.04 66.11 125.97
C GLY A 955 -66.15 65.60 124.82
N ASP A 956 -65.95 66.48 123.83
CA ASP A 956 -65.22 66.21 122.58
C ASP A 956 -64.02 67.18 122.49
N PRO A 957 -62.75 66.70 122.45
CA PRO A 957 -61.59 67.58 122.43
C PRO A 957 -61.50 68.51 121.20
N MET A 958 -62.24 68.23 120.12
CA MET A 958 -62.38 69.14 118.97
C MET A 958 -63.43 70.25 119.20
N LYS A 959 -64.19 70.20 120.30
CA LYS A 959 -65.28 71.12 120.66
C LYS A 959 -65.13 71.55 122.13
N GLU A 960 -66.22 71.53 122.90
CA GLU A 960 -66.22 71.72 124.35
C GLU A 960 -65.93 70.40 125.07
N PHE A 961 -65.06 70.46 126.09
CA PHE A 961 -64.68 69.29 126.90
C PHE A 961 -64.00 69.63 128.22
N TRP A 962 -63.93 68.63 129.10
CA TRP A 962 -63.04 68.53 130.25
C TRP A 962 -62.24 67.22 130.16
N LEU A 963 -60.92 67.30 130.18
CA LEU A 963 -60.03 66.14 129.95
C LEU A 963 -60.20 65.03 130.99
N GLY A 964 -60.39 65.39 132.27
CA GLY A 964 -60.48 64.46 133.41
C GLY A 964 -59.36 64.67 134.42
N LEU A 965 -59.70 64.71 135.71
CA LEU A 965 -58.75 64.99 136.80
C LEU A 965 -57.67 63.91 136.96
N ASP A 966 -57.95 62.63 136.67
CA ASP A 966 -56.93 61.57 136.71
C ASP A 966 -55.90 61.73 135.58
N LYS A 967 -56.33 62.16 134.38
CA LYS A 967 -55.42 62.44 133.26
C LYS A 967 -54.58 63.69 133.54
N LEU A 968 -55.19 64.72 134.12
CA LEU A 968 -54.46 65.91 134.59
C LEU A 968 -53.45 65.60 135.71
N HIS A 969 -53.80 64.70 136.62
CA HIS A 969 -52.88 64.21 137.64
C HIS A 969 -51.69 63.48 137.01
N ASN A 970 -51.91 62.54 136.10
CA ASN A 970 -50.85 61.78 135.44
C ASN A 970 -50.00 62.61 134.45
N LEU A 971 -50.55 63.69 133.88
CA LEU A 971 -49.79 64.62 133.05
C LEU A 971 -48.92 65.56 133.89
N THR A 972 -49.44 66.05 135.02
CA THR A 972 -48.74 67.04 135.87
C THR A 972 -47.91 66.41 136.99
N THR A 973 -47.98 65.09 137.20
CA THR A 973 -47.19 64.35 138.18
C THR A 973 -46.67 63.05 137.57
N GLY A 974 -45.41 62.70 137.86
CA GLY A 974 -44.73 61.53 137.27
C GLY A 974 -43.53 61.88 136.38
N THR A 975 -43.42 63.13 135.92
CA THR A 975 -42.21 63.67 135.25
C THR A 975 -41.48 64.69 136.13
N PRO A 976 -40.14 64.86 136.00
CA PRO A 976 -39.43 66.01 136.58
C PRO A 976 -39.77 67.34 135.89
N THR A 977 -40.40 67.27 134.70
CA THR A 977 -40.93 68.40 133.94
C THR A 977 -41.98 69.16 134.75
N ARG A 978 -41.74 70.45 135.00
CA ARG A 978 -42.76 71.38 135.51
C ARG A 978 -43.64 71.82 134.35
N TYR A 979 -44.96 71.83 134.54
CA TYR A 979 -45.90 72.37 133.56
C TYR A 979 -46.30 73.79 133.94
N GLU A 980 -46.37 74.70 132.97
CA GLU A 980 -47.11 75.96 133.10
C GLU A 980 -48.53 75.78 132.56
N VAL A 981 -49.51 76.46 133.15
CA VAL A 981 -50.89 76.54 132.65
C VAL A 981 -51.16 77.90 132.05
N ARG A 982 -51.87 77.91 130.92
CA ARG A 982 -52.46 79.08 130.28
C ARG A 982 -53.97 78.97 130.29
N VAL A 983 -54.62 80.08 130.61
CA VAL A 983 -56.06 80.32 130.46
C VAL A 983 -56.21 81.42 129.42
N ASP A 984 -56.85 81.13 128.30
CA ASP A 984 -57.25 82.13 127.30
C ASP A 984 -58.75 82.41 127.45
N LEU A 985 -59.12 83.70 127.46
CA LEU A 985 -60.47 84.20 127.66
C LEU A 985 -60.82 85.16 126.52
N GLN A 986 -62.02 85.02 125.93
CA GLN A 986 -62.42 85.87 124.82
C GLN A 986 -63.92 86.20 124.84
N THR A 987 -64.22 87.43 124.41
CA THR A 987 -65.56 87.99 124.12
C THR A 987 -65.66 88.31 122.62
N ALA A 988 -66.73 88.97 122.16
CA ALA A 988 -66.83 89.40 120.77
C ALA A 988 -65.72 90.40 120.37
N ASP A 989 -65.40 91.34 121.27
CA ASP A 989 -64.57 92.51 120.97
C ASP A 989 -63.17 92.48 121.62
N GLU A 990 -63.00 91.70 122.70
CA GLU A 990 -61.76 91.63 123.48
C GLU A 990 -61.31 90.19 123.78
N SER A 991 -59.99 89.99 123.90
CA SER A 991 -59.37 88.78 124.43
C SER A 991 -58.36 89.10 125.53
N ALA A 992 -58.32 88.29 126.58
CA ALA A 992 -57.36 88.39 127.67
C ALA A 992 -56.83 86.99 128.05
N TYR A 993 -55.68 86.93 128.71
CA TYR A 993 -55.09 85.64 129.11
C TYR A 993 -54.40 85.70 130.48
N ALA A 994 -54.28 84.55 131.13
CA ALA A 994 -53.53 84.35 132.36
C ALA A 994 -52.61 83.12 132.21
N VAL A 995 -51.37 83.22 132.64
CA VAL A 995 -50.40 82.10 132.67
C VAL A 995 -49.79 81.98 134.06
N TYR A 996 -49.61 80.76 134.54
CA TYR A 996 -48.95 80.45 135.81
C TYR A 996 -47.75 79.54 135.58
N ASP A 997 -46.57 79.92 136.08
CA ASP A 997 -45.29 79.22 135.81
C ASP A 997 -45.17 77.80 136.39
N LEU A 998 -46.14 77.40 137.21
CA LEU A 998 -46.38 76.04 137.67
C LEU A 998 -47.89 75.76 137.68
N PHE A 999 -48.27 74.54 137.28
CA PHE A 999 -49.58 73.95 137.47
C PHE A 999 -49.43 72.46 137.76
N GLN A 1000 -50.04 72.02 138.87
CA GLN A 1000 -50.01 70.63 139.30
C GLN A 1000 -51.32 70.26 139.98
N VAL A 1001 -51.84 69.08 139.65
CA VAL A 1001 -53.04 68.49 140.25
C VAL A 1001 -52.63 67.29 141.09
N ALA A 1002 -52.93 67.32 142.39
CA ALA A 1002 -52.61 66.21 143.30
C ALA A 1002 -53.47 64.96 143.03
N SER A 1003 -53.16 63.85 143.71
CA SER A 1003 -53.90 62.59 143.51
C SER A 1003 -55.34 62.63 144.04
N SER A 1004 -56.13 61.64 143.65
CA SER A 1004 -57.49 61.40 144.18
C SER A 1004 -57.53 61.29 145.71
N LYS A 1005 -56.46 60.79 146.35
CA LYS A 1005 -56.31 60.72 147.81
C LYS A 1005 -56.27 62.11 148.46
N GLU A 1006 -55.66 63.08 147.79
CA GLU A 1006 -55.64 64.49 148.18
C GLU A 1006 -56.83 65.29 147.63
N ARG A 1007 -57.80 64.61 146.98
CA ARG A 1007 -58.98 65.21 146.34
C ARG A 1007 -58.61 66.24 145.28
N TYR A 1008 -57.60 65.90 144.48
CA TYR A 1008 -57.12 66.69 143.34
C TYR A 1008 -56.76 68.14 143.69
N LYS A 1009 -56.15 68.34 144.87
CA LYS A 1009 -55.66 69.63 145.34
C LYS A 1009 -54.83 70.37 144.28
N LEU A 1010 -55.18 71.62 144.01
CA LEU A 1010 -54.49 72.49 143.06
C LEU A 1010 -53.19 73.04 143.66
N THR A 1011 -52.13 73.06 142.85
CA THR A 1011 -50.94 73.87 143.11
C THR A 1011 -50.67 74.73 141.86
N VAL A 1012 -50.61 76.05 142.03
CA VAL A 1012 -50.19 77.00 140.98
C VAL A 1012 -48.98 77.85 141.39
N GLY A 1013 -48.25 78.29 140.38
CA GLY A 1013 -47.05 79.13 140.50
C GLY A 1013 -47.32 80.62 140.39
N LYS A 1014 -46.35 81.37 139.86
CA LYS A 1014 -46.43 82.83 139.68
C LYS A 1014 -47.27 83.18 138.45
N TYR A 1015 -48.21 84.11 138.64
CA TYR A 1015 -49.03 84.69 137.59
C TYR A 1015 -48.25 85.62 136.64
N ARG A 1016 -48.59 85.58 135.35
CA ARG A 1016 -48.32 86.59 134.32
C ARG A 1016 -49.47 86.65 133.32
N GLY A 1017 -49.89 87.83 132.85
CA GLY A 1017 -50.94 87.94 131.82
C GLY A 1017 -51.72 89.25 131.85
N THR A 1018 -52.79 89.33 131.06
CA THR A 1018 -53.69 90.48 130.93
C THR A 1018 -55.06 90.31 131.59
N ALA A 1019 -55.47 89.09 131.95
CA ALA A 1019 -56.78 88.81 132.54
C ALA A 1019 -56.88 89.07 134.06
N GLY A 1020 -55.79 89.43 134.72
CA GLY A 1020 -55.68 89.48 136.19
C GLY A 1020 -55.60 88.10 136.84
N ASP A 1021 -55.11 88.05 138.08
CA ASP A 1021 -54.83 86.79 138.78
C ASP A 1021 -56.06 86.26 139.54
N ALA A 1022 -56.68 85.20 139.04
CA ALA A 1022 -57.78 84.53 139.73
C ALA A 1022 -57.41 83.18 140.36
N LEU A 1023 -56.44 82.42 139.83
CA LEU A 1023 -56.09 81.08 140.33
C LEU A 1023 -55.21 81.09 141.57
N THR A 1024 -54.41 82.12 141.84
CA THR A 1024 -53.60 82.18 143.08
C THR A 1024 -54.48 82.19 144.33
N TYR A 1025 -55.69 82.77 144.25
CA TYR A 1025 -56.68 82.71 145.34
C TYR A 1025 -57.12 81.27 145.67
N HIS A 1026 -57.27 80.43 144.66
CA HIS A 1026 -57.65 79.01 144.74
C HIS A 1026 -56.46 78.06 145.01
N ASN A 1027 -55.24 78.58 145.12
CA ASN A 1027 -54.03 77.78 145.30
C ASN A 1027 -54.06 77.00 146.63
N GLY A 1028 -53.72 75.70 146.58
CA GLY A 1028 -53.78 74.79 147.73
C GLY A 1028 -55.16 74.22 148.04
N TRP A 1029 -56.21 74.59 147.31
CA TRP A 1029 -57.58 74.11 147.55
C TRP A 1029 -57.93 72.87 146.75
N LYS A 1030 -58.93 72.13 147.24
CA LYS A 1030 -59.36 70.83 146.70
C LYS A 1030 -60.40 71.07 145.62
N PHE A 1031 -60.56 70.13 144.69
CA PHE A 1031 -61.65 70.23 143.73
C PHE A 1031 -62.99 69.99 144.45
N THR A 1032 -64.04 70.71 144.08
CA THR A 1032 -65.39 70.61 144.67
C THR A 1032 -66.42 70.48 143.56
N THR A 1033 -67.41 69.61 143.76
CA THR A 1033 -68.59 69.44 142.90
C THR A 1033 -69.87 69.46 143.73
N PHE A 1034 -71.03 69.64 143.09
CA PHE A 1034 -72.31 69.74 143.81
C PHE A 1034 -72.67 68.48 144.62
N ASP A 1035 -72.13 67.33 144.22
CA ASP A 1035 -72.28 66.04 144.91
C ASP A 1035 -71.09 65.71 145.85
N ARG A 1036 -70.05 66.55 145.88
CA ARG A 1036 -68.88 66.36 146.75
C ARG A 1036 -68.23 67.70 147.13
N ASP A 1037 -68.68 68.23 148.27
CA ASP A 1037 -68.08 69.39 148.92
C ASP A 1037 -66.67 69.08 149.45
N ASN A 1038 -65.71 69.97 149.16
CA ASN A 1038 -64.35 69.94 149.70
C ASN A 1038 -63.76 71.35 149.94
N ASP A 1039 -64.57 72.41 149.83
CA ASP A 1039 -64.13 73.81 149.96
C ASP A 1039 -64.12 74.28 151.44
N ILE A 1040 -64.18 75.59 151.71
CA ILE A 1040 -64.23 76.15 153.08
C ILE A 1040 -65.34 77.19 153.28
N ALA A 1041 -66.27 77.32 152.34
CA ALA A 1041 -67.45 78.15 152.51
C ALA A 1041 -68.46 77.52 153.48
N LEU A 1042 -69.46 78.31 153.87
CA LEU A 1042 -70.59 77.87 154.71
C LEU A 1042 -71.65 77.08 153.90
N SER A 1043 -71.49 76.99 152.58
CA SER A 1043 -72.39 76.34 151.62
C SER A 1043 -71.61 75.92 150.38
N ASN A 1044 -71.81 74.68 149.91
CA ASN A 1044 -71.12 74.11 148.74
C ASN A 1044 -71.11 75.08 147.55
N CYS A 1045 -69.92 75.54 147.18
CA CYS A 1045 -69.76 76.57 146.14
C CYS A 1045 -70.06 76.03 144.74
N ALA A 1046 -69.79 74.76 144.47
CA ALA A 1046 -70.09 74.16 143.18
C ALA A 1046 -71.59 74.00 142.93
N LEU A 1047 -72.37 73.72 143.98
CA LEU A 1047 -73.83 73.73 143.93
C LEU A 1047 -74.37 75.15 143.70
N THR A 1048 -73.82 76.14 144.43
CA THR A 1048 -74.28 77.54 144.38
C THR A 1048 -73.95 78.21 143.04
N HIS A 1049 -72.77 77.91 142.47
CA HIS A 1049 -72.25 78.57 141.27
C HIS A 1049 -72.23 77.66 140.02
N HIS A 1050 -73.01 76.58 140.03
CA HIS A 1050 -73.31 75.75 138.85
C HIS A 1050 -72.09 75.24 138.04
N GLY A 1051 -70.98 74.93 138.70
CA GLY A 1051 -69.77 74.41 138.05
C GLY A 1051 -68.85 73.70 139.05
N GLY A 1052 -68.06 72.71 138.60
CA GLY A 1052 -67.03 72.08 139.43
C GLY A 1052 -65.71 72.85 139.34
N TRP A 1053 -65.12 73.23 140.48
CA TRP A 1053 -63.87 74.00 140.52
C TRP A 1053 -63.10 73.83 141.84
N TRP A 1054 -61.87 74.38 141.90
CA TRP A 1054 -60.99 74.40 143.07
C TRP A 1054 -61.36 75.50 144.09
N TYR A 1055 -62.65 75.63 144.44
CA TYR A 1055 -63.13 76.73 145.26
C TYR A 1055 -62.45 76.80 146.65
N LYS A 1056 -62.26 78.03 147.12
CA LYS A 1056 -61.82 78.36 148.49
C LYS A 1056 -63.03 78.78 149.33
N ASN A 1057 -63.31 80.08 149.42
CA ASN A 1057 -64.57 80.61 149.93
C ASN A 1057 -65.37 81.09 148.73
N CYS A 1058 -65.82 80.12 147.94
CA CYS A 1058 -66.37 80.28 146.60
C CYS A 1058 -65.39 81.01 145.65
N HIS A 1059 -65.82 82.09 145.01
CA HIS A 1059 -65.33 82.48 143.68
C HIS A 1059 -64.33 83.64 143.64
N LEU A 1060 -63.28 83.44 142.83
CA LEU A 1060 -62.58 84.49 142.07
C LEU A 1060 -62.51 84.15 140.56
N ALA A 1061 -62.78 82.90 140.21
CA ALA A 1061 -63.00 82.41 138.85
C ALA A 1061 -63.92 81.19 138.91
N ASN A 1062 -64.65 80.96 137.83
CA ASN A 1062 -65.51 79.80 137.59
C ASN A 1062 -65.58 79.49 136.09
N PRO A 1063 -64.49 79.01 135.44
CA PRO A 1063 -64.49 78.72 134.00
C PRO A 1063 -65.41 77.53 133.63
N ASN A 1064 -65.90 76.81 134.64
CA ASN A 1064 -66.77 75.65 134.50
C ASN A 1064 -68.25 75.96 134.81
N GLY A 1065 -68.62 77.22 135.06
CA GLY A 1065 -70.00 77.62 135.37
C GLY A 1065 -71.00 77.42 134.23
N ARG A 1066 -72.25 77.79 134.50
CA ARG A 1066 -73.37 77.69 133.55
C ARG A 1066 -73.13 78.65 132.37
N TYR A 1067 -73.26 78.16 131.15
CA TYR A 1067 -72.97 78.99 129.97
C TYR A 1067 -74.04 80.07 129.78
N GLY A 1068 -73.63 81.33 129.60
CA GLY A 1068 -74.52 82.46 129.34
C GLY A 1068 -75.31 82.96 130.55
N GLU A 1069 -75.08 82.41 131.75
CA GLU A 1069 -75.74 82.83 132.98
C GLU A 1069 -75.04 84.07 133.58
N THR A 1070 -75.79 85.15 133.83
CA THR A 1070 -75.23 86.43 134.32
C THR A 1070 -75.43 86.64 135.81
N LYS A 1071 -76.11 85.74 136.53
CA LYS A 1071 -76.16 85.76 137.99
C LYS A 1071 -74.76 85.60 138.59
N HIS A 1072 -74.54 86.29 139.72
CA HIS A 1072 -73.28 86.46 140.43
C HIS A 1072 -72.44 85.17 140.52
N SER A 1073 -71.43 85.06 139.66
CA SER A 1073 -70.53 83.92 139.47
C SER A 1073 -71.16 82.54 139.17
N GLU A 1074 -72.47 82.45 138.92
CA GLU A 1074 -73.08 81.23 138.35
C GLU A 1074 -72.64 80.99 136.90
N GLY A 1075 -72.23 82.06 136.20
CA GLY A 1075 -71.73 82.04 134.82
C GLY A 1075 -70.31 81.50 134.66
N VAL A 1076 -69.87 81.39 133.40
CA VAL A 1076 -68.45 81.14 133.05
C VAL A 1076 -67.63 82.39 133.38
N ASN A 1077 -66.94 82.40 134.53
CA ASN A 1077 -66.53 83.65 135.16
C ASN A 1077 -65.01 83.78 135.42
N TRP A 1078 -64.51 85.02 135.35
CA TRP A 1078 -63.16 85.43 135.78
C TRP A 1078 -63.24 86.86 136.32
N GLU A 1079 -63.29 87.00 137.65
CA GLU A 1079 -63.60 88.27 138.32
C GLU A 1079 -62.63 89.40 137.92
N PRO A 1080 -61.29 89.21 137.92
CA PRO A 1080 -60.34 90.29 137.66
C PRO A 1080 -60.37 90.90 136.24
N TRP A 1081 -61.18 90.35 135.32
CA TRP A 1081 -61.32 90.89 133.96
C TRP A 1081 -62.72 91.43 133.65
N LYS A 1082 -63.79 90.77 134.10
CA LYS A 1082 -65.19 91.15 133.77
C LYS A 1082 -66.14 91.19 134.97
N GLY A 1083 -65.63 91.11 136.21
CA GLY A 1083 -66.43 91.07 137.43
C GLY A 1083 -67.24 89.77 137.57
N HIS A 1084 -68.14 89.70 138.56
CA HIS A 1084 -68.90 88.48 138.87
C HIS A 1084 -70.16 88.24 138.01
N GLU A 1085 -70.72 89.28 137.38
CA GLU A 1085 -72.07 89.23 136.76
C GLU A 1085 -72.02 89.09 135.23
N PHE A 1086 -70.91 88.55 134.72
CA PHE A 1086 -70.65 88.33 133.29
C PHE A 1086 -70.22 86.88 133.03
N SER A 1087 -70.90 86.21 132.08
CA SER A 1087 -70.46 84.92 131.53
C SER A 1087 -69.62 85.16 130.29
N ILE A 1088 -68.33 84.81 130.37
CA ILE A 1088 -67.38 84.85 129.26
C ILE A 1088 -67.78 83.75 128.25
N PRO A 1089 -67.95 84.07 126.95
CA PRO A 1089 -68.41 83.08 125.96
C PRO A 1089 -67.31 82.11 125.51
N TYR A 1090 -66.03 82.52 125.52
CA TYR A 1090 -64.90 81.64 125.23
C TYR A 1090 -63.94 81.55 126.42
N VAL A 1091 -63.68 80.33 126.88
CA VAL A 1091 -62.56 80.02 127.77
C VAL A 1091 -61.89 78.73 127.33
N GLU A 1092 -60.57 78.71 127.34
CA GLU A 1092 -59.75 77.52 127.13
C GLU A 1092 -58.65 77.45 128.17
N LEU A 1093 -58.44 76.26 128.77
CA LEU A 1093 -57.31 76.00 129.67
C LEU A 1093 -56.41 74.92 129.07
N LYS A 1094 -55.10 75.20 129.06
CA LYS A 1094 -54.08 74.35 128.44
C LYS A 1094 -52.75 74.39 129.18
N ILE A 1095 -51.99 73.30 129.12
CA ILE A 1095 -50.71 73.13 129.83
C ILE A 1095 -49.56 72.77 128.88
N ARG A 1096 -48.33 73.19 129.21
CA ARG A 1096 -47.12 72.73 128.50
C ARG A 1096 -45.90 72.68 129.43
N PRO A 1097 -44.81 71.99 129.05
CA PRO A 1097 -43.52 72.07 129.74
C PRO A 1097 -43.03 73.52 129.90
N HIS A 1098 -42.85 73.97 131.14
CA HIS A 1098 -42.34 75.30 131.45
C HIS A 1098 -40.88 75.45 130.99
N GLY A 1099 -40.60 76.49 130.20
CA GLY A 1099 -39.28 76.74 129.61
C GLY A 1099 -39.12 76.21 128.18
N TYR A 1100 -40.19 75.71 127.55
CA TYR A 1100 -40.20 75.44 126.11
C TYR A 1100 -39.98 76.73 125.30
N SER A 1101 -39.02 76.69 124.37
CA SER A 1101 -38.74 77.76 123.40
C SER A 1101 -38.20 77.16 122.09
N ARG A 1102 -38.50 77.78 120.96
CA ARG A 1102 -38.40 77.17 119.61
C ARG A 1102 -37.12 77.54 118.83
N GLU A 1103 -36.14 78.18 119.47
CA GLU A 1103 -34.92 78.66 118.79
C GLU A 1103 -33.80 77.61 118.65
N ARG A 1104 -32.88 77.87 117.70
CA ARG A 1104 -32.06 76.84 117.03
C ARG A 1104 -30.66 76.68 117.60
N VAL A 1105 -30.16 75.44 117.61
CA VAL A 1105 -28.72 75.13 117.63
C VAL A 1105 -28.29 74.64 116.24
N LEU A 1106 -27.36 75.35 115.59
CA LEU A 1106 -26.86 75.01 114.25
C LEU A 1106 -25.36 74.69 114.25
N GLY A 1107 -25.02 73.52 113.69
CA GLY A 1107 -23.76 73.29 112.99
C GLY A 1107 -22.56 72.76 113.80
N ARG A 1108 -22.09 71.57 113.41
CA ARG A 1108 -20.66 71.20 113.45
C ARG A 1108 -20.28 70.49 112.15
N LYS A 1109 -19.34 71.06 111.40
CA LYS A 1109 -18.81 70.48 110.15
C LYS A 1109 -18.03 69.20 110.46
N LYS A 1110 -18.23 68.12 109.69
CA LYS A 1110 -17.33 66.94 109.72
C LYS A 1110 -16.03 67.26 108.98
N ARG A 1111 -14.92 66.69 109.48
CA ARG A 1111 -13.55 66.93 109.04
C ARG A 1111 -13.07 65.75 108.19
N THR A 1112 -12.57 66.02 106.99
CA THR A 1112 -11.99 65.00 106.11
C THR A 1112 -10.64 64.50 106.63
N LEU A 1113 -10.35 63.22 106.37
CA LEU A 1113 -9.09 62.55 106.67
C LEU A 1113 -8.74 61.69 105.46
N GLY A 1114 -7.67 62.04 104.75
CA GLY A 1114 -7.24 61.33 103.54
C GLY A 1114 -6.33 60.16 103.87
N GLY A 1115 -6.77 58.93 103.56
CA GLY A 1115 -5.91 57.74 103.58
C GLY A 1115 -5.11 57.60 102.28
N LYS A 1116 -3.82 57.26 102.37
CA LYS A 1116 -2.96 56.92 101.22
C LYS A 1116 -2.72 55.41 101.13
N THR A 1117 -3.14 54.78 100.04
CA THR A 1117 -2.50 53.60 99.40
C THR A 1117 -2.99 53.56 97.96
N ARG A 1118 -2.11 53.64 96.95
CA ARG A 1118 -1.38 52.51 96.32
C ARG A 1118 -2.30 51.52 95.60
N THR A 1119 -2.25 51.62 94.26
CA THR A 1119 -2.24 50.54 93.26
C THR A 1119 -2.67 49.13 93.71
N PHE A 1120 -3.63 48.56 92.99
CA PHE A 1120 -3.29 48.09 91.64
C PHE A 1120 -3.78 49.11 90.60
#